data_AF-A0A7U9XFM2-F1
#
_entry.id   AF-A0A7U9XFM2-F1
#
_cell.length_a   1.000
_cell.length_b   1.000
_cell.length_c   1.000
_cell.angle_alpha   90.00
_cell.angle_beta   90.00
_cell.angle_gamma   90.00
#
_symmetry.space_group_name_H-M   'P 1'
#
loop_
_entity.id
_entity.type
_entity.pdbx_description
1 polymer ?
#
loop_
_entity_poly.entity_id
_entity_poly.type
_entity_poly.pdbx_seq_one_letter_code
_entity_poly.pdbx_strand_id
1 'polypeptide(L)'
;MEEWNKKIPVSQYGTSLLIAFLVTLVPTFSVLVMQVRTDSLTGEMNNLRIYIMTALVFMITLLTSVLVCKVFFFSGKHKWNLHITCWAYVLYLGGILLNVWYLIKCYLNSMNVYPYMSGEWFPWHKKPNWQIFFLMFLIGIIAIGVSLWNEKGKKIFEVARFPLYLLASAIGGASMYCSNLFAGDFLHGNAYYASVYQAVIGAPFDYNNQSVYGHYAIFLKYPVKMLGGDYTAFNIVIAIVGAMSIFMVALALDLCVKNHFISIIGTWAIPMMYLYYPKNHWQMFPHRILSASFLLYVIARYFHKREKWMKLTGYTLAGLAILWNAETGIICLGTWIIASIIFEIVNKVDDTRVNLMKSVFRNMMYSILTLGGMVCLFNLYNMPLGEKWHGFRFLMFPLDAGWDMPGLIEAHAAEETGSLFGAKLMELWVKMNNTFASGLMQPLIYEISPWYLVFLLFGIAIVLVVVRALYNRARANDYVIGLASILALGQLYYFFNRPCFDYLAIAQFEAILIMAIWSDERSGWEYAWMKRPHQFLFISILSILSVFTLWQARFRFGGRIAEGYYDSGPFNEVLRDIEENVPKDTFAFGHGIEEVYAQIGWNTGCHVSDYSSWANNHSIGAVIVNASGQEECVISVRNKKKNGMVSAEEYMGWWGFERKAISVKEHWNLDIDETWYWDIYYIEIDKNFDNYYYDKYKGTV
;
A
#
# COMPACT_ATOMS: atom_id res chain seq x y z
N MET A 1 21.61 49.37 -13.22
CA MET A 1 21.75 47.90 -13.07
C MET A 1 22.44 47.49 -11.78
N GLU A 2 23.56 48.11 -11.37
CA GLU A 2 24.21 47.82 -10.08
C GLU A 2 23.32 48.10 -8.85
N GLU A 3 22.49 49.14 -8.90
CA GLU A 3 21.49 49.39 -7.83
C GLU A 3 20.35 48.37 -7.79
N TRP A 4 20.00 47.76 -8.91
CA TRP A 4 18.99 46.69 -8.98
C TRP A 4 19.55 45.37 -8.45
N ASN A 5 20.83 45.06 -8.74
CA ASN A 5 21.54 43.90 -8.18
C ASN A 5 21.65 43.95 -6.64
N LYS A 6 21.67 45.15 -6.04
CA LYS A 6 21.63 45.32 -4.58
C LYS A 6 20.24 45.08 -3.98
N LYS A 7 19.17 45.19 -4.77
CA LYS A 7 17.77 45.13 -4.30
C LYS A 7 17.11 43.75 -4.41
N ILE A 8 17.64 42.83 -5.22
CA ILE A 8 17.10 41.46 -5.35
C ILE A 8 18.12 40.45 -4.82
N PRO A 9 18.13 40.13 -3.50
CA PRO A 9 19.07 39.18 -2.94
C PRO A 9 18.57 37.76 -3.18
N VAL A 10 18.82 37.18 -4.36
CA VAL A 10 18.66 35.72 -4.53
C VAL A 10 19.91 35.05 -3.96
N SER A 11 19.73 34.38 -2.83
CA SER A 11 20.82 33.63 -2.17
C SER A 11 21.28 32.45 -3.04
N GLN A 12 22.58 32.11 -2.98
CA GLN A 12 23.14 30.91 -3.63
C GLN A 12 22.32 29.64 -3.36
N TYR A 13 21.84 29.50 -2.12
CA TYR A 13 20.91 28.46 -1.69
C TYR A 13 19.61 28.44 -2.50
N GLY A 14 18.98 29.60 -2.70
CA GLY A 14 17.73 29.71 -3.44
C GLY A 14 17.87 29.27 -4.89
N THR A 15 18.98 29.61 -5.54
CA THR A 15 19.19 29.17 -6.93
C THR A 15 19.67 27.74 -7.05
N SER A 16 20.48 27.24 -6.11
CA SER A 16 20.79 25.80 -6.06
C SER A 16 19.53 24.96 -5.94
N LEU A 17 18.58 25.41 -5.12
CA LEU A 17 17.30 24.76 -4.97
C LEU A 17 16.51 24.76 -6.28
N LEU A 18 16.44 25.89 -6.98
CA LEU A 18 15.76 25.98 -8.28
C LEU A 18 16.42 25.10 -9.35
N ILE A 19 17.76 25.14 -9.47
CA ILE A 19 18.50 24.31 -10.42
C ILE A 19 18.29 22.83 -10.10
N ALA A 20 18.38 22.44 -8.83
CA ALA A 20 18.16 21.07 -8.42
C ALA A 20 16.74 20.60 -8.74
N PHE A 21 15.72 21.44 -8.53
CA PHE A 21 14.36 21.12 -8.93
C PHE A 21 14.22 20.96 -10.43
N LEU A 22 14.71 21.90 -11.23
CA LEU A 22 14.53 21.87 -12.68
C LEU A 22 15.30 20.72 -13.33
N VAL A 23 16.59 20.57 -12.99
CA VAL A 23 17.46 19.53 -13.56
C VAL A 23 16.99 18.14 -13.14
N THR A 24 16.44 17.98 -11.93
CA THR A 24 15.99 16.67 -11.43
C THR A 24 14.57 16.34 -11.88
N LEU A 25 13.61 17.23 -11.61
CA LEU A 25 12.19 16.91 -11.77
C LEU A 25 11.75 17.00 -13.22
N VAL A 26 12.19 18.00 -14.01
CA VAL A 26 11.71 18.17 -15.39
C VAL A 26 12.02 16.94 -16.26
N PRO A 27 13.25 16.39 -16.28
CA PRO A 27 13.53 15.18 -17.06
C PRO A 27 12.79 13.96 -16.52
N THR A 28 12.71 13.82 -15.19
CA THR A 28 11.98 12.70 -14.55
C THR A 28 10.51 12.68 -14.95
N PHE A 29 9.83 13.82 -14.86
CA PHE A 29 8.43 13.95 -15.26
C PHE A 29 8.25 13.78 -16.78
N SER A 30 9.20 14.27 -17.57
CA SER A 30 9.16 14.13 -19.03
C SER A 30 9.27 12.66 -19.44
N VAL A 31 10.17 11.89 -18.82
CA VAL A 31 10.31 10.44 -19.05
C VAL A 31 9.06 9.69 -18.62
N LEU A 32 8.50 10.02 -17.45
CA LEU A 32 7.26 9.42 -16.98
C LEU A 32 6.10 9.65 -17.97
N VAL A 33 5.90 10.89 -18.40
CA VAL A 33 4.84 11.26 -19.37
C VAL A 33 5.08 10.63 -20.74
N MET A 34 6.33 10.64 -21.23
CA MET A 34 6.69 10.05 -22.52
C MET A 34 6.49 8.53 -22.51
N GLN A 35 6.92 7.84 -21.46
CA GLN A 35 6.80 6.39 -21.38
C GLN A 35 5.33 5.96 -21.27
N VAL A 36 4.52 6.64 -20.44
CA VAL A 36 3.06 6.39 -20.37
C VAL A 36 2.41 6.61 -21.74
N ARG A 37 2.82 7.65 -22.47
CA ARG A 37 2.31 7.91 -23.82
C ARG A 37 2.72 6.84 -24.83
N THR A 38 3.98 6.42 -24.81
CA THR A 38 4.49 5.38 -25.71
C THR A 38 3.77 4.07 -25.46
N ASP A 39 3.71 3.61 -24.20
CA ASP A 39 3.05 2.37 -23.81
C ASP A 39 1.57 2.36 -24.23
N SER A 40 0.89 3.52 -24.11
CA SER A 40 -0.49 3.68 -24.59
C SER A 40 -0.62 3.59 -26.11
N LEU A 41 0.32 4.14 -26.87
CA LEU A 41 0.30 4.07 -28.35
C LEU A 41 0.62 2.66 -28.86
N THR A 42 1.47 1.93 -28.15
CA THR A 42 1.89 0.57 -28.53
C THR A 42 0.96 -0.52 -28.01
N GLY A 43 0.07 -0.21 -27.06
CA GLY A 43 -0.72 -1.23 -26.34
C GLY A 43 0.10 -2.10 -25.37
N GLU A 44 1.43 -2.04 -25.45
CA GLU A 44 2.37 -2.73 -24.58
C GLU A 44 2.70 -1.91 -23.32
N MET A 45 1.93 -2.12 -22.27
CA MET A 45 2.17 -1.49 -20.98
C MET A 45 3.11 -2.31 -20.10
N ASN A 46 4.22 -1.71 -19.66
CA ASN A 46 5.11 -2.30 -18.66
C ASN A 46 5.40 -1.30 -17.52
N ASN A 47 4.60 -1.41 -16.46
CA ASN A 47 4.68 -0.52 -15.30
C ASN A 47 6.02 -0.58 -14.56
N LEU A 48 6.64 -1.76 -14.52
CA LEU A 48 7.95 -1.95 -13.90
C LEU A 48 9.03 -1.19 -14.68
N ARG A 49 8.98 -1.23 -16.02
CA ARG A 49 9.87 -0.45 -16.90
C ARG A 49 9.69 1.05 -16.66
N ILE A 50 8.45 1.55 -16.65
CA ILE A 50 8.16 2.97 -16.39
C ILE A 50 8.79 3.40 -15.06
N TYR A 51 8.57 2.62 -14.00
CA TYR A 51 9.06 2.96 -12.66
C TYR A 51 10.59 2.94 -12.58
N ILE A 52 11.23 1.86 -13.02
CA ILE A 52 12.69 1.73 -12.97
C ILE A 52 13.34 2.85 -13.78
N MET A 53 12.85 3.12 -15.00
CA MET A 53 13.39 4.20 -15.83
C MET A 53 13.18 5.57 -15.20
N THR A 54 12.01 5.85 -14.64
CA THR A 54 11.72 7.11 -13.96
C THR A 54 12.60 7.28 -12.71
N ALA A 55 12.76 6.24 -11.91
CA ALA A 55 13.62 6.25 -10.72
C ALA A 55 15.10 6.41 -11.08
N LEU A 56 15.58 5.71 -12.11
CA LEU A 56 16.96 5.84 -12.61
C LEU A 56 17.23 7.26 -13.13
N VAL A 57 16.33 7.81 -13.93
CA VAL A 57 16.43 9.19 -14.43
C VAL A 57 16.41 10.18 -13.28
N PHE A 58 15.52 10.00 -12.31
CA PHE A 58 15.49 10.82 -11.09
C PHE A 58 16.82 10.77 -10.33
N MET A 59 17.38 9.58 -10.11
CA MET A 59 18.65 9.42 -9.39
C MET A 59 19.84 10.03 -10.15
N ILE A 60 19.95 9.79 -11.47
CA ILE A 60 21.03 10.34 -12.31
C ILE A 60 20.94 11.87 -12.33
N THR A 61 19.75 12.41 -12.53
CA THR A 61 19.54 13.86 -12.61
C THR A 61 19.67 14.55 -11.26
N LEU A 62 19.29 13.89 -10.16
CA LEU A 62 19.55 14.35 -8.80
C LEU A 62 21.05 14.40 -8.50
N LEU A 63 21.80 13.34 -8.82
CA LEU A 63 23.25 13.33 -8.65
C LEU A 63 23.92 14.41 -9.50
N THR A 64 23.50 14.56 -10.76
CA THR A 64 23.98 15.60 -11.67
C THR A 64 23.70 16.99 -11.09
N SER A 65 22.49 17.23 -10.58
CA SER A 65 22.13 18.52 -10.03
C SER A 65 22.88 18.86 -8.75
N VAL A 66 23.14 17.87 -7.90
CA VAL A 66 24.02 17.98 -6.72
C VAL A 66 25.45 18.31 -7.11
N LEU A 67 26.01 17.63 -8.13
CA LEU A 67 27.35 17.88 -8.64
C LEU A 67 27.47 19.30 -9.22
N VAL A 68 26.48 19.73 -10.02
CA VAL A 68 26.38 21.10 -10.54
C VAL A 68 26.34 22.08 -9.38
N CYS A 69 25.50 21.86 -8.37
CA CYS A 69 25.44 22.74 -7.21
C CYS A 69 26.79 22.80 -6.48
N LYS A 70 27.47 21.67 -6.32
CA LYS A 70 28.77 21.62 -5.65
C LYS A 70 29.86 22.35 -6.44
N VAL A 71 29.96 22.10 -7.74
CA VAL A 71 31.00 22.68 -8.62
C VAL A 71 30.80 24.19 -8.80
N PHE A 72 29.58 24.64 -9.06
CA PHE A 72 29.29 26.05 -9.34
C PHE A 72 29.25 26.92 -8.09
N PHE A 73 28.82 26.40 -6.93
CA PHE A 73 28.57 27.23 -5.75
C PHE A 73 29.63 27.13 -4.64
N PHE A 74 30.44 26.07 -4.59
CA PHE A 74 31.58 25.98 -3.64
C PHE A 74 32.91 26.44 -4.24
N SER A 75 32.97 26.78 -5.53
CA SER A 75 34.19 27.28 -6.18
C SER A 75 34.47 28.78 -5.94
N GLY A 76 33.56 29.52 -5.29
CA GLY A 76 33.76 30.91 -4.83
C GLY A 76 33.99 31.97 -5.91
N LYS A 77 34.03 31.60 -7.20
CA LYS A 77 34.52 32.43 -8.30
C LYS A 77 33.44 33.19 -9.10
N HIS A 78 32.16 32.93 -8.88
CA HIS A 78 31.09 33.51 -9.69
C HIS A 78 30.24 34.53 -8.90
N LYS A 79 30.32 35.81 -9.30
CA LYS A 79 29.37 36.85 -8.89
C LYS A 79 28.07 36.68 -9.69
N TRP A 80 26.94 36.73 -8.99
CA TRP A 80 25.61 36.57 -9.59
C TRP A 80 25.24 37.75 -10.49
N ASN A 81 24.67 37.45 -11.66
CA ASN A 81 24.17 38.44 -12.62
C ASN A 81 22.63 38.52 -12.54
N LEU A 82 22.08 39.73 -12.62
CA LEU A 82 20.65 40.06 -12.66
C LEU A 82 19.87 39.16 -13.62
N HIS A 83 20.47 38.84 -14.77
CA HIS A 83 19.84 37.98 -15.78
C HIS A 83 19.50 36.59 -15.25
N ILE A 84 20.41 35.96 -14.49
CA ILE A 84 20.17 34.61 -13.93
C ILE A 84 19.06 34.66 -12.88
N THR A 85 19.00 35.73 -12.10
CA THR A 85 17.93 35.99 -11.13
C THR A 85 16.57 36.20 -11.81
N CYS A 86 16.50 37.01 -12.86
CA CYS A 86 15.26 37.20 -13.62
C CYS A 86 14.77 35.89 -14.25
N TRP A 87 15.68 35.11 -14.87
CA TRP A 87 15.36 33.78 -15.37
C TRP A 87 14.87 32.84 -14.27
N ALA A 88 15.46 32.88 -13.07
CA ALA A 88 15.01 32.09 -11.94
C ALA A 88 13.57 32.42 -11.51
N TYR A 89 13.19 33.70 -11.48
CA TYR A 89 11.81 34.12 -11.19
C TYR A 89 10.84 33.75 -12.31
N VAL A 90 11.23 33.89 -13.57
CA VAL A 90 10.42 33.45 -14.72
C VAL A 90 10.17 31.95 -14.67
N LEU A 91 11.19 31.16 -14.34
CA LEU A 91 11.08 29.71 -14.17
C LEU A 91 10.22 29.33 -12.96
N TYR A 92 10.34 30.05 -11.86
CA TYR A 92 9.48 29.87 -10.68
C TYR A 92 8.00 30.16 -10.98
N LEU A 93 7.71 31.29 -11.63
CA LEU A 93 6.36 31.66 -12.05
C LEU A 93 5.79 30.67 -13.08
N GLY A 94 6.60 30.28 -14.07
CA GLY A 94 6.26 29.26 -15.05
C GLY A 94 5.95 27.91 -14.39
N GLY A 95 6.72 27.52 -13.38
CA GLY A 95 6.47 26.33 -12.56
C GLY A 95 5.15 26.41 -11.81
N ILE A 96 4.80 27.55 -11.21
CA ILE A 96 3.50 27.75 -10.54
C ILE A 96 2.35 27.62 -11.55
N LEU A 97 2.43 28.33 -12.68
CA LEU A 97 1.40 28.29 -13.72
C LEU A 97 1.21 26.88 -14.28
N LEU A 98 2.31 26.14 -14.46
CA LEU A 98 2.28 24.74 -14.87
C LEU A 98 1.59 23.86 -13.82
N ASN A 99 1.87 24.04 -12.52
CA ASN A 99 1.20 23.30 -11.44
C ASN A 99 -0.30 23.62 -11.36
N VAL A 100 -0.69 24.89 -11.52
CA VAL A 100 -2.10 25.29 -11.59
C VAL A 100 -2.78 24.64 -12.79
N TRP A 101 -2.14 24.64 -13.96
CA TRP A 101 -2.64 23.96 -15.14
C TRP A 101 -2.79 22.45 -14.91
N TYR A 102 -1.82 21.80 -14.27
CA TYR A 102 -1.89 20.39 -13.89
C TYR A 102 -3.05 20.11 -12.93
N LEU A 103 -3.26 20.94 -11.91
CA LEU A 103 -4.39 20.81 -10.98
C LEU A 103 -5.73 20.93 -11.69
N ILE A 104 -5.87 21.92 -12.60
CA ILE A 104 -7.07 22.07 -13.43
C ILE A 104 -7.27 20.82 -14.30
N LYS A 105 -6.21 20.30 -14.93
CA LYS A 105 -6.29 19.07 -15.73
C LYS A 105 -6.65 17.86 -14.89
N CYS A 106 -6.05 17.67 -13.72
CA CYS A 106 -6.41 16.60 -12.78
C CYS A 106 -7.89 16.66 -12.41
N TYR A 107 -8.42 17.86 -12.18
CA TYR A 107 -9.84 18.06 -11.90
C TYR A 107 -10.71 17.73 -13.11
N LEU A 108 -10.41 18.28 -14.29
CA LEU A 108 -11.18 18.00 -15.52
C LEU A 108 -11.17 16.52 -15.90
N ASN A 109 -10.06 15.85 -15.64
CA ASN A 109 -9.83 14.45 -15.94
C ASN A 109 -10.32 13.52 -14.83
N SER A 110 -10.75 14.04 -13.67
CA SER A 110 -11.10 13.21 -12.50
C SER A 110 -12.27 12.26 -12.75
N MET A 111 -13.16 12.55 -13.70
CA MET A 111 -14.22 11.62 -14.10
C MET A 111 -13.72 10.46 -14.97
N ASN A 112 -12.67 10.71 -15.74
CA ASN A 112 -12.11 9.75 -16.69
C ASN A 112 -10.99 8.91 -16.06
N VAL A 113 -10.23 9.47 -15.13
CA VAL A 113 -9.06 8.84 -14.49
C VAL A 113 -9.44 7.92 -13.34
N TYR A 114 -10.50 8.25 -12.60
CA TYR A 114 -10.97 7.43 -11.48
C TYR A 114 -11.96 6.37 -12.01
N PRO A 115 -12.00 5.15 -11.43
CA PRO A 115 -12.78 4.03 -11.95
C PRO A 115 -14.29 4.35 -12.08
N TYR A 116 -15.01 3.50 -12.82
CA TYR A 116 -16.41 3.64 -13.28
C TYR A 116 -17.43 4.16 -12.23
N MET A 117 -17.16 4.05 -10.93
CA MET A 117 -18.01 4.55 -9.83
C MET A 117 -17.59 5.91 -9.24
N SER A 118 -16.56 6.58 -9.79
CA SER A 118 -16.13 7.92 -9.35
C SER A 118 -17.24 8.95 -9.48
N GLY A 119 -18.08 8.80 -10.51
CA GLY A 119 -19.30 9.56 -10.74
C GLY A 119 -20.31 9.44 -9.60
N GLU A 120 -20.25 8.37 -8.80
CA GLU A 120 -21.20 8.14 -7.72
C GLU A 120 -20.69 8.54 -6.34
N TRP A 121 -19.38 8.42 -6.12
CA TRP A 121 -18.73 8.56 -4.82
C TRP A 121 -18.17 9.95 -4.54
N PHE A 122 -17.89 10.74 -5.59
CA PHE A 122 -17.42 12.10 -5.43
C PHE A 122 -18.56 13.11 -5.61
N PRO A 123 -18.88 13.92 -4.58
CA PRO A 123 -19.96 14.90 -4.64
C PRO A 123 -19.82 15.90 -5.80
N TRP A 124 -18.59 16.21 -6.22
CA TRP A 124 -18.28 17.12 -7.32
C TRP A 124 -18.37 16.47 -8.72
N HIS A 125 -18.51 15.13 -8.82
CA HIS A 125 -18.76 14.44 -10.08
C HIS A 125 -20.26 14.33 -10.41
N LYS A 126 -21.14 14.21 -9.39
CA LYS A 126 -22.61 14.16 -9.61
C LYS A 126 -23.23 15.51 -9.95
N LYS A 127 -22.66 16.63 -9.48
CA LYS A 127 -23.21 17.97 -9.70
C LYS A 127 -22.09 19.00 -9.85
N PRO A 128 -22.11 19.87 -10.88
CA PRO A 128 -21.26 21.06 -10.92
C PRO A 128 -21.83 22.10 -9.95
N ASN A 129 -21.75 21.82 -8.65
CA ASN A 129 -22.29 22.72 -7.66
C ASN A 129 -21.14 23.57 -7.14
N TRP A 130 -20.99 24.77 -7.69
CA TRP A 130 -20.09 25.83 -7.23
C TRP A 130 -20.16 26.04 -5.70
N GLN A 131 -21.28 25.64 -5.07
CA GLN A 131 -21.47 25.56 -3.63
C GLN A 131 -20.43 24.68 -2.92
N ILE A 132 -20.06 23.52 -3.49
CA ILE A 132 -19.03 22.63 -2.95
C ILE A 132 -17.66 23.31 -3.03
N PHE A 133 -17.36 23.96 -4.15
CA PHE A 133 -16.12 24.75 -4.29
C PHE A 133 -16.05 25.91 -3.32
N PHE A 134 -17.15 26.64 -3.16
CA PHE A 134 -17.27 27.73 -2.20
C PHE A 134 -17.11 27.23 -0.76
N LEU A 135 -17.70 26.07 -0.43
CA LEU A 135 -17.53 25.43 0.87
C LEU A 135 -16.07 25.01 1.10
N MET A 136 -15.42 24.37 0.12
CA MET A 136 -14.00 23.99 0.21
C MET A 136 -13.10 25.21 0.40
N PHE A 137 -13.39 26.30 -0.32
CA PHE A 137 -12.69 27.57 -0.18
C PHE A 137 -12.88 28.19 1.20
N LEU A 138 -14.11 28.20 1.71
CA LEU A 138 -14.44 28.70 3.05
C LEU A 138 -13.76 27.88 4.15
N ILE A 139 -13.76 26.54 4.03
CA ILE A 139 -13.03 25.64 4.94
C ILE A 139 -11.54 26.00 4.97
N GLY A 140 -10.94 26.21 3.79
CA GLY A 140 -9.55 26.64 3.67
C GLY A 140 -9.29 27.96 4.39
N ILE A 141 -10.11 28.99 4.15
CA ILE A 141 -9.97 30.30 4.80
C ILE A 141 -10.08 30.18 6.32
N ILE A 142 -11.09 29.47 6.82
CA ILE A 142 -11.30 29.30 8.26
C ILE A 142 -10.09 28.59 8.89
N ALA A 143 -9.64 27.50 8.28
CA ALA A 143 -8.50 26.75 8.79
C ALA A 143 -7.20 27.57 8.80
N ILE A 144 -6.97 28.39 7.78
CA ILE A 144 -5.86 29.34 7.76
C ILE A 144 -5.96 30.31 8.94
N GLY A 145 -7.14 30.90 9.16
CA GLY A 145 -7.39 31.80 10.29
C GLY A 145 -7.14 31.14 11.64
N VAL A 146 -7.63 29.92 11.84
CA VAL A 146 -7.42 29.14 13.07
C VAL A 146 -5.95 28.76 13.25
N SER A 147 -5.27 28.35 12.18
CA SER A 147 -3.85 28.00 12.22
C SER A 147 -2.99 29.18 12.67
N LEU A 148 -3.23 30.38 12.12
CA LEU A 148 -2.55 31.61 12.51
C LEU A 148 -2.88 32.02 13.95
N TRP A 149 -4.12 31.81 14.39
CA TRP A 149 -4.53 32.07 15.77
C TRP A 149 -3.87 31.12 16.79
N ASN A 150 -3.58 29.87 16.39
CA ASN A 150 -3.04 28.83 17.26
C ASN A 150 -1.50 28.87 17.43
N GLU A 151 -0.77 29.78 16.78
CA GLU A 151 0.70 29.87 16.89
C GLU A 151 1.22 30.02 18.35
N LYS A 152 0.38 30.49 19.27
CA LYS A 152 0.73 30.66 20.70
C LYS A 152 0.52 29.42 21.58
N GLY A 153 0.28 28.24 21.01
CA GLY A 153 0.15 26.99 21.77
C GLY A 153 -1.04 27.03 22.73
N LYS A 154 -2.26 27.13 22.19
CA LYS A 154 -3.46 27.24 23.02
C LYS A 154 -3.73 25.91 23.73
N LYS A 155 -3.94 25.98 25.05
CA LYS A 155 -4.22 24.83 25.93
C LYS A 155 -5.37 23.94 25.43
N ILE A 156 -6.38 24.52 24.77
CA ILE A 156 -7.50 23.77 24.21
C ILE A 156 -7.06 22.72 23.18
N PHE A 157 -6.20 23.10 22.22
CA PHE A 157 -5.72 22.17 21.18
C PHE A 157 -4.72 21.16 21.75
N GLU A 158 -3.93 21.56 22.74
CA GLU A 158 -3.02 20.66 23.44
C GLU A 158 -3.75 19.54 24.18
N VAL A 159 -4.86 19.85 24.87
CA VAL A 159 -5.67 18.83 25.57
C VAL A 159 -6.50 18.00 24.58
N ALA A 160 -7.10 18.65 23.57
CA ALA A 160 -8.01 17.98 22.64
C ALA A 160 -7.31 17.04 21.65
N ARG A 161 -6.01 17.22 21.37
CA ARG A 161 -5.33 16.50 20.29
C ARG A 161 -5.38 14.97 20.44
N PHE A 162 -5.07 14.42 21.62
CA PHE A 162 -5.04 12.97 21.80
C PHE A 162 -6.43 12.32 21.67
N PRO A 163 -7.50 12.84 22.30
CA PRO A 163 -8.86 12.37 22.02
C PRO A 163 -9.25 12.46 20.54
N LEU A 164 -8.86 13.54 19.85
CA LEU A 164 -9.16 13.71 18.42
C LEU A 164 -8.36 12.76 17.54
N TYR A 165 -7.11 12.43 17.89
CA TYR A 165 -6.32 11.42 17.19
C TYR A 165 -6.92 10.03 17.38
N LEU A 166 -7.29 9.68 18.61
CA LEU A 166 -7.96 8.42 18.95
C LEU A 166 -9.28 8.28 18.19
N LEU A 167 -10.09 9.34 18.14
CA LEU A 167 -11.36 9.34 17.43
C LEU A 167 -11.19 9.15 15.92
N ALA A 168 -10.26 9.88 15.29
CA ALA A 168 -9.97 9.71 13.86
C ALA A 168 -9.48 8.28 13.55
N SER A 169 -8.63 7.74 14.41
CA SER A 169 -8.10 6.38 14.30
C SER A 169 -9.20 5.33 14.47
N ALA A 170 -10.07 5.49 15.46
CA ALA A 170 -11.19 4.59 15.71
C ALA A 170 -12.20 4.60 14.55
N ILE A 171 -12.50 5.77 13.97
CA ILE A 171 -13.39 5.87 12.80
C ILE A 171 -12.78 5.16 11.59
N GLY A 172 -11.50 5.39 11.30
CA GLY A 172 -10.81 4.74 10.18
C GLY A 172 -10.60 3.23 10.39
N GLY A 173 -10.40 2.78 11.63
CA GLY A 173 -10.35 1.35 11.96
C GLY A 173 -11.72 0.70 11.86
N ALA A 174 -12.76 1.33 12.42
CA ALA A 174 -14.14 0.82 12.39
C ALA A 174 -14.67 0.69 10.95
N SER A 175 -14.18 1.49 10.00
CA SER A 175 -14.55 1.32 8.59
C SER A 175 -13.97 0.06 7.94
N MET A 176 -13.17 -0.74 8.66
CA MET A 176 -12.70 -2.05 8.21
C MET A 176 -13.56 -3.21 8.74
N TYR A 177 -14.43 -2.95 9.72
CA TYR A 177 -15.28 -3.97 10.32
C TYR A 177 -16.39 -4.42 9.35
N CYS A 178 -16.45 -5.71 9.03
CA CYS A 178 -17.39 -6.33 8.09
C CYS A 178 -17.75 -7.74 8.57
N SER A 179 -18.59 -7.85 9.60
CA SER A 179 -18.95 -9.13 10.20
C SER A 179 -19.87 -9.99 9.33
N ASN A 180 -20.65 -9.39 8.42
CA ASN A 180 -21.43 -10.15 7.46
C ASN A 180 -20.58 -10.49 6.22
N LEU A 181 -20.19 -11.75 6.09
CA LEU A 181 -19.44 -12.29 4.95
C LEU A 181 -20.15 -12.03 3.61
N PHE A 182 -21.48 -12.15 3.58
CA PHE A 182 -22.28 -12.14 2.35
C PHE A 182 -22.59 -10.74 1.83
N ALA A 183 -22.45 -9.71 2.64
CA ALA A 183 -22.61 -8.33 2.18
C ALA A 183 -21.27 -7.73 1.70
N GLY A 184 -20.13 -8.26 2.19
CA GLY A 184 -18.80 -7.82 1.83
C GLY A 184 -18.34 -8.25 0.43
N ASP A 185 -17.19 -7.73 0.00
CA ASP A 185 -16.41 -8.32 -1.08
C ASP A 185 -15.86 -9.67 -0.62
N PHE A 186 -16.63 -10.67 -0.98
CA PHE A 186 -16.40 -12.06 -0.63
C PHE A 186 -15.03 -12.59 -1.05
N LEU A 187 -14.62 -12.29 -2.28
CA LEU A 187 -13.37 -12.82 -2.86
C LEU A 187 -12.15 -12.28 -2.13
N HIS A 188 -12.09 -10.95 -1.96
CA HIS A 188 -10.92 -10.32 -1.34
C HIS A 188 -10.88 -10.52 0.17
N GLY A 189 -12.05 -10.59 0.82
CA GLY A 189 -12.17 -10.93 2.24
C GLY A 189 -11.61 -12.32 2.53
N ASN A 190 -12.07 -13.33 1.79
CA ASN A 190 -11.63 -14.71 1.94
C ASN A 190 -10.15 -14.90 1.62
N ALA A 191 -9.64 -14.26 0.55
CA ALA A 191 -8.21 -14.28 0.21
C ALA A 191 -7.30 -13.91 1.39
N TYR A 192 -7.75 -12.94 2.18
CA TYR A 192 -7.00 -12.45 3.33
C TYR A 192 -7.32 -13.24 4.61
N TYR A 193 -8.58 -13.65 4.82
CA TYR A 193 -8.94 -14.36 6.04
C TYR A 193 -8.43 -15.80 6.05
N ALA A 194 -8.38 -16.49 4.92
CA ALA A 194 -7.99 -17.90 4.82
C ALA A 194 -6.66 -18.17 5.53
N SER A 195 -5.61 -17.37 5.29
CA SER A 195 -4.32 -17.57 5.97
C SER A 195 -4.41 -17.41 7.50
N VAL A 196 -5.27 -16.50 7.99
CA VAL A 196 -5.52 -16.31 9.43
C VAL A 196 -6.25 -17.51 10.02
N TYR A 197 -7.28 -18.01 9.32
CA TYR A 197 -8.00 -19.22 9.72
C TYR A 197 -7.05 -20.41 9.86
N GLN A 198 -6.23 -20.66 8.83
CA GLN A 198 -5.23 -21.73 8.83
C GLN A 198 -4.26 -21.61 10.02
N ALA A 199 -3.79 -20.40 10.30
CA ALA A 199 -2.95 -20.17 11.46
C ALA A 199 -3.71 -20.42 12.78
N VAL A 200 -4.97 -20.00 12.89
CA VAL A 200 -5.83 -20.21 14.08
C VAL A 200 -6.03 -21.70 14.35
N ILE A 201 -6.36 -22.52 13.36
CA ILE A 201 -6.53 -23.97 13.56
C ILE A 201 -5.21 -24.71 13.77
N GLY A 202 -4.08 -24.05 13.52
CA GLY A 202 -2.74 -24.60 13.81
C GLY A 202 -2.07 -25.26 12.61
N ALA A 203 -2.49 -24.94 11.39
CA ALA A 203 -1.79 -25.38 10.20
C ALA A 203 -0.43 -24.65 10.06
N PRO A 204 0.63 -25.36 9.67
CA PRO A 204 1.89 -24.74 9.30
C PRO A 204 1.79 -24.04 7.92
N PHE A 205 2.72 -23.13 7.67
CA PHE A 205 3.01 -22.61 6.35
C PHE A 205 3.95 -23.57 5.62
N ASP A 206 3.44 -24.26 4.61
CA ASP A 206 4.19 -25.04 3.64
C ASP A 206 4.01 -24.44 2.22
N TYR A 207 4.45 -25.13 1.17
CA TYR A 207 4.29 -24.65 -0.20
C TYR A 207 2.83 -24.61 -0.69
N ASN A 208 1.95 -25.39 -0.09
CA ASN A 208 0.54 -25.42 -0.43
C ASN A 208 -0.24 -24.33 0.32
N ASN A 209 0.22 -23.92 1.51
CA ASN A 209 -0.43 -22.98 2.43
C ASN A 209 0.32 -21.64 2.56
N GLN A 210 0.98 -21.16 1.49
CA GLN A 210 1.55 -19.81 1.48
C GLN A 210 0.51 -18.77 1.09
N SER A 211 0.52 -17.62 1.77
CA SER A 211 -0.27 -16.46 1.34
C SER A 211 0.56 -15.53 0.47
N VAL A 212 -0.03 -15.08 -0.64
CA VAL A 212 0.55 -14.06 -1.52
C VAL A 212 0.75 -12.71 -0.81
N TYR A 213 0.15 -12.52 0.36
CA TYR A 213 0.28 -11.31 1.17
C TYR A 213 1.34 -11.42 2.27
N GLY A 214 2.04 -12.56 2.39
CA GLY A 214 3.05 -12.80 3.42
C GLY A 214 2.51 -13.56 4.62
N HIS A 215 3.22 -13.51 5.75
CA HIS A 215 3.00 -14.40 6.91
C HIS A 215 2.38 -13.65 8.10
N TYR A 216 1.63 -12.58 7.83
CA TYR A 216 0.90 -11.76 8.83
C TYR A 216 -0.01 -12.59 9.75
N ALA A 217 -0.56 -13.70 9.27
CA ALA A 217 -1.43 -14.57 10.04
C ALA A 217 -0.76 -15.15 11.29
N ILE A 218 0.56 -15.33 11.29
CA ILE A 218 1.33 -15.75 12.49
C ILE A 218 1.10 -14.76 13.63
N PHE A 219 1.04 -13.47 13.33
CA PHE A 219 0.80 -12.42 14.31
C PHE A 219 -0.68 -12.27 14.67
N LEU A 220 -1.57 -12.34 13.67
CA LEU A 220 -3.01 -12.17 13.88
C LEU A 220 -3.66 -13.34 14.63
N LYS A 221 -3.12 -14.56 14.50
CA LYS A 221 -3.59 -15.77 15.18
C LYS A 221 -3.87 -15.55 16.67
N TYR A 222 -2.93 -14.95 17.40
CA TYR A 222 -3.02 -14.81 18.85
C TYR A 222 -4.17 -13.91 19.31
N PRO A 223 -4.26 -12.63 18.88
CA PRO A 223 -5.39 -11.79 19.26
C PRO A 223 -6.73 -12.32 18.75
N VAL A 224 -6.77 -12.98 17.59
CA VAL A 224 -8.01 -13.60 17.07
C VAL A 224 -8.46 -14.75 17.98
N LYS A 225 -7.55 -15.66 18.36
CA LYS A 225 -7.84 -16.71 19.34
C LYS A 225 -8.31 -16.17 20.68
N MET A 226 -7.69 -15.09 21.18
CA MET A 226 -8.06 -14.47 22.44
C MET A 226 -9.50 -13.93 22.45
N LEU A 227 -10.04 -13.59 21.28
CA LEU A 227 -11.40 -13.04 21.12
C LEU A 227 -12.43 -14.09 20.69
N GLY A 228 -12.05 -15.37 20.57
CA GLY A 228 -12.96 -16.48 20.24
C GLY A 228 -12.50 -17.35 19.08
N GLY A 229 -11.57 -16.87 18.24
CA GLY A 229 -11.04 -17.63 17.11
C GLY A 229 -11.92 -17.63 15.85
N ASP A 230 -13.06 -16.92 15.88
CA ASP A 230 -14.02 -16.87 14.78
C ASP A 230 -13.80 -15.69 13.81
N TYR A 231 -14.61 -15.64 12.75
CA TYR A 231 -14.54 -14.59 11.74
C TYR A 231 -14.87 -13.19 12.33
N THR A 232 -15.75 -13.13 13.32
CA THR A 232 -16.09 -11.89 14.03
C THR A 232 -14.90 -11.36 14.84
N ALA A 233 -14.19 -12.23 15.56
CA ALA A 233 -12.97 -11.93 16.28
C ALA A 233 -11.91 -11.36 15.34
N PHE A 234 -11.72 -11.97 14.18
CA PHE A 234 -10.82 -11.43 13.14
C PHE A 234 -11.22 -10.02 12.69
N ASN A 235 -12.51 -9.78 12.43
CA ASN A 235 -13.01 -8.47 12.04
C ASN A 235 -12.72 -7.38 13.09
N ILE A 236 -12.83 -7.71 14.38
CA ILE A 236 -12.46 -6.80 15.48
C ILE A 236 -10.96 -6.53 15.46
N VAL A 237 -10.13 -7.58 15.34
CA VAL A 237 -8.68 -7.45 15.32
C VAL A 237 -8.22 -6.59 14.14
N ILE A 238 -8.71 -6.83 12.92
CA ILE A 238 -8.26 -6.08 11.74
C ILE A 238 -8.70 -4.60 11.81
N ALA A 239 -9.86 -4.30 12.40
CA ALA A 239 -10.28 -2.94 12.69
C ALA A 239 -9.34 -2.24 13.69
N ILE A 240 -8.92 -2.94 14.75
CA ILE A 240 -7.93 -2.42 15.71
C ILE A 240 -6.58 -2.18 15.04
N VAL A 241 -6.11 -3.10 14.19
CA VAL A 241 -4.86 -2.95 13.43
C VAL A 241 -4.93 -1.70 12.53
N GLY A 242 -6.08 -1.44 11.90
CA GLY A 242 -6.30 -0.21 11.12
C GLY A 242 -6.37 1.07 11.95
N ALA A 243 -6.94 1.02 13.15
CA ALA A 243 -6.87 2.14 14.07
C ALA A 243 -5.42 2.41 14.52
N MET A 244 -4.66 1.34 14.82
CA MET A 244 -3.26 1.45 15.23
C MET A 244 -2.37 2.06 14.16
N SER A 245 -2.54 1.68 12.88
CA SER A 245 -1.76 2.25 11.78
C SER A 245 -2.00 3.75 11.63
N ILE A 246 -3.25 4.23 11.74
CA ILE A 246 -3.58 5.67 11.70
C ILE A 246 -3.01 6.39 12.92
N PHE A 247 -3.15 5.80 14.11
CA PHE A 247 -2.67 6.40 15.35
C PHE A 247 -1.14 6.59 15.36
N MET A 248 -0.37 5.64 14.82
CA MET A 248 1.08 5.78 14.72
C MET A 248 1.50 6.95 13.82
N VAL A 249 0.78 7.19 12.72
CA VAL A 249 1.03 8.38 11.89
C VAL A 249 0.62 9.66 12.63
N ALA A 250 -0.47 9.64 13.40
CA ALA A 250 -0.87 10.77 14.24
C ALA A 250 0.22 11.14 15.26
N LEU A 251 0.86 10.14 15.88
CA LEU A 251 2.01 10.35 16.77
C LEU A 251 3.24 10.89 16.03
N ALA A 252 3.48 10.48 14.78
CA ALA A 252 4.54 11.05 13.95
C ALA A 252 4.28 12.53 13.63
N LEU A 253 3.02 12.87 13.31
CA LEU A 253 2.56 14.25 13.10
C LEU A 253 2.74 15.10 14.36
N ASP A 254 2.31 14.62 15.53
CA ASP A 254 2.44 15.34 16.81
C ASP A 254 3.92 15.63 17.17
N LEU A 255 4.84 14.74 16.80
CA LEU A 255 6.28 14.97 16.98
C LEU A 255 6.85 16.00 15.99
N CYS A 256 6.39 15.99 14.74
CA CYS A 256 6.99 16.78 13.67
C CYS A 256 6.37 18.18 13.50
N VAL A 257 5.13 18.35 13.94
CA VAL A 257 4.31 19.55 13.73
C VAL A 257 4.06 20.25 15.07
N LYS A 258 4.56 21.48 15.22
CA LYS A 258 4.43 22.27 16.45
C LYS A 258 3.02 22.82 16.63
N ASN A 259 2.36 23.21 15.53
CA ASN A 259 0.99 23.69 15.58
C ASN A 259 0.02 22.50 15.72
N HIS A 260 -0.50 22.29 16.94
CA HIS A 260 -1.41 21.18 17.20
C HIS A 260 -2.68 21.20 16.33
N PHE A 261 -3.17 22.36 15.92
CA PHE A 261 -4.30 22.42 14.97
C PHE A 261 -3.92 21.79 13.61
N ILE A 262 -2.74 22.11 13.06
CA ILE A 262 -2.24 21.50 11.83
C ILE A 262 -2.08 19.98 11.98
N SER A 263 -1.55 19.52 13.12
CA SER A 263 -1.42 18.08 13.40
C SER A 263 -2.78 17.36 13.49
N ILE A 264 -3.81 18.04 14.02
CA ILE A 264 -5.18 17.52 14.13
C ILE A 264 -5.80 17.39 12.73
N ILE A 265 -5.81 18.47 11.93
CA ILE A 265 -6.37 18.38 10.57
C ILE A 265 -5.59 17.39 9.69
N GLY A 266 -4.27 17.29 9.89
CA GLY A 266 -3.43 16.28 9.24
C GLY A 266 -3.85 14.87 9.63
N THR A 267 -4.05 14.61 10.93
CA THR A 267 -4.51 13.30 11.41
C THR A 267 -5.88 12.94 10.86
N TRP A 268 -6.81 13.91 10.83
CA TRP A 268 -8.14 13.71 10.27
C TRP A 268 -8.18 13.59 8.75
N ALA A 269 -7.12 13.94 8.04
CA ALA A 269 -7.02 13.72 6.59
C ALA A 269 -6.65 12.26 6.23
N ILE A 270 -6.07 11.51 7.16
CA ILE A 270 -5.55 10.14 6.92
C ILE A 270 -6.67 9.11 6.67
N PRO A 271 -7.76 9.06 7.48
CA PRO A 271 -8.78 8.03 7.29
C PRO A 271 -9.56 8.19 5.99
N MET A 272 -9.41 9.30 5.27
CA MET A 272 -10.05 9.55 3.97
C MET A 272 -9.95 8.34 3.03
N MET A 273 -8.77 7.72 2.90
CA MET A 273 -8.61 6.56 2.01
C MET A 273 -9.13 5.24 2.60
N TYR A 274 -9.10 5.09 3.93
CA TYR A 274 -9.74 3.96 4.63
C TYR A 274 -11.26 3.98 4.42
N LEU A 275 -11.83 5.18 4.29
CA LEU A 275 -13.27 5.39 4.09
C LEU A 275 -13.66 5.44 2.62
N TYR A 276 -12.74 5.83 1.74
CA TYR A 276 -12.95 5.87 0.30
C TYR A 276 -13.16 4.47 -0.28
N TYR A 277 -12.42 3.48 0.21
CA TYR A 277 -12.47 2.14 -0.37
C TYR A 277 -13.78 1.42 0.00
N PRO A 278 -14.67 1.11 -0.96
CA PRO A 278 -16.02 0.62 -0.70
C PRO A 278 -16.05 -0.87 -0.35
N LYS A 279 -14.94 -1.60 -0.52
CA LYS A 279 -14.86 -3.04 -0.24
C LYS A 279 -13.98 -3.34 0.98
N ASN A 280 -14.09 -4.53 1.56
CA ASN A 280 -13.25 -5.07 2.65
C ASN A 280 -11.88 -5.53 2.13
N HIS A 281 -11.11 -4.62 1.52
CA HIS A 281 -9.76 -4.92 1.04
C HIS A 281 -8.72 -4.81 2.17
N TRP A 282 -8.77 -5.75 3.10
CA TRP A 282 -7.85 -5.79 4.23
C TRP A 282 -6.39 -5.93 3.80
N GLN A 283 -6.15 -6.61 2.67
CA GLN A 283 -4.83 -6.73 2.04
C GLN A 283 -4.23 -5.39 1.60
N MET A 284 -5.03 -4.32 1.49
CA MET A 284 -4.56 -2.95 1.32
C MET A 284 -4.51 -2.21 2.65
N PHE A 285 -5.68 -2.03 3.24
CA PHE A 285 -5.87 -1.27 4.48
C PHE A 285 -6.41 -2.23 5.54
N PRO A 286 -5.65 -2.53 6.61
CA PRO A 286 -4.39 -1.90 7.01
C PRO A 286 -3.12 -2.65 6.57
N HIS A 287 -3.23 -3.81 5.91
CA HIS A 287 -2.14 -4.75 5.76
C HIS A 287 -0.84 -4.14 5.20
N ARG A 288 -0.92 -3.35 4.13
CA ARG A 288 0.26 -2.76 3.47
C ARG A 288 0.78 -1.49 4.13
N ILE A 289 -0.03 -0.89 5.00
CA ILE A 289 0.25 0.41 5.59
C ILE A 289 0.79 0.28 7.00
N LEU A 290 0.42 -0.79 7.72
CA LEU A 290 0.79 -1.00 9.11
C LEU A 290 2.28 -0.77 9.37
N SER A 291 3.14 -1.48 8.65
CA SER A 291 4.59 -1.40 8.80
C SER A 291 5.14 -0.01 8.53
N ALA A 292 4.66 0.64 7.46
CA ALA A 292 5.10 1.98 7.06
C ALA A 292 4.67 3.03 8.10
N SER A 293 3.44 2.97 8.61
CA SER A 293 2.94 3.85 9.67
C SER A 293 3.79 3.78 10.94
N PHE A 294 4.12 2.57 11.40
CA PHE A 294 4.99 2.39 12.56
C PHE A 294 6.41 2.90 12.28
N LEU A 295 6.94 2.63 11.08
CA LEU A 295 8.29 3.04 10.72
C LEU A 295 8.41 4.57 10.65
N LEU A 296 7.40 5.27 10.13
CA LEU A 296 7.36 6.73 10.15
C LEU A 296 7.44 7.29 11.56
N TYR A 297 6.69 6.72 12.51
CA TYR A 297 6.77 7.13 13.91
C TYR A 297 8.18 6.91 14.49
N VAL A 298 8.77 5.74 14.23
CA VAL A 298 10.14 5.41 14.69
C VAL A 298 11.16 6.37 14.06
N ILE A 299 11.05 6.69 12.76
CA ILE A 299 11.90 7.67 12.08
C ILE A 299 11.75 9.06 12.73
N ALA A 300 10.51 9.54 12.90
CA ALA A 300 10.24 10.83 13.53
C ALA A 300 10.86 10.90 14.93
N ARG A 301 10.65 9.87 15.75
CA ARG A 301 11.21 9.78 17.10
C ARG A 301 12.73 9.68 17.10
N TYR A 302 13.32 8.94 16.17
CA TYR A 302 14.77 8.79 16.05
C TYR A 302 15.45 10.14 15.77
N PHE A 303 14.90 10.95 14.86
CA PHE A 303 15.48 12.27 14.53
C PHE A 303 15.15 13.37 15.55
N HIS A 304 13.97 13.35 16.18
CA HIS A 304 13.56 14.39 17.15
C HIS A 304 14.00 14.13 18.58
N LYS A 305 13.89 12.88 19.05
CA LYS A 305 14.25 12.51 20.44
C LYS A 305 15.67 11.97 20.56
N ARG A 306 16.30 11.56 19.44
CA ARG A 306 17.68 11.03 19.39
C ARG A 306 17.93 9.85 20.33
N GLU A 307 16.89 9.07 20.56
CA GLU A 307 16.92 7.90 21.43
C GLU A 307 17.67 6.75 20.75
N LYS A 308 18.78 6.29 21.34
CA LYS A 308 19.65 5.27 20.73
C LYS A 308 18.95 3.93 20.50
N TRP A 309 18.00 3.57 21.38
CA TRP A 309 17.26 2.30 21.30
C TRP A 309 16.32 2.25 20.08
N MET A 310 15.90 3.42 19.55
CA MET A 310 15.14 3.49 18.29
C MET A 310 15.84 2.77 17.17
N LYS A 311 17.19 2.80 17.14
CA LYS A 311 17.99 2.10 16.13
C LYS A 311 17.62 0.61 16.06
N LEU A 312 17.61 -0.05 17.21
CA LEU A 312 17.25 -1.46 17.34
C LEU A 312 15.77 -1.68 17.05
N THR A 313 14.90 -0.79 17.53
CA THR A 313 13.45 -0.86 17.28
C THR A 313 13.13 -0.83 15.80
N GLY A 314 13.75 0.04 15.01
CA GLY A 314 13.46 0.11 13.58
C GLY A 314 13.97 -1.12 12.80
N TYR A 315 15.09 -1.73 13.19
CA TYR A 315 15.52 -3.00 12.61
C TYR A 315 14.59 -4.16 12.98
N THR A 316 14.17 -4.21 14.24
CA THR A 316 13.20 -5.21 14.71
C THR A 316 11.88 -5.06 13.97
N LEU A 317 11.37 -3.83 13.87
CA LEU A 317 10.14 -3.50 13.14
C LEU A 317 10.27 -3.86 11.64
N ALA A 318 11.39 -3.53 11.00
CA ALA A 318 11.62 -3.87 9.60
C ALA A 318 11.65 -5.39 9.37
N GLY A 319 12.24 -6.15 10.30
CA GLY A 319 12.16 -7.60 10.27
C GLY A 319 10.73 -8.11 10.40
N LEU A 320 10.01 -7.67 11.43
CA LEU A 320 8.60 -8.04 11.62
C LEU A 320 7.73 -7.66 10.41
N ALA A 321 8.04 -6.54 9.77
CA ALA A 321 7.39 -6.09 8.55
C ALA A 321 7.63 -7.05 7.38
N ILE A 322 8.83 -7.64 7.24
CA ILE A 322 9.11 -8.65 6.21
C ILE A 322 8.29 -9.92 6.44
N LEU A 323 8.19 -10.38 7.69
CA LEU A 323 7.33 -11.53 8.01
C LEU A 323 5.86 -11.21 7.77
N TRP A 324 5.41 -10.02 8.16
CA TRP A 324 4.05 -9.57 7.92
C TRP A 324 3.72 -9.54 6.43
N ASN A 325 4.55 -8.86 5.64
CA ASN A 325 4.43 -8.71 4.20
C ASN A 325 5.83 -8.45 3.59
N ALA A 326 6.37 -9.42 2.84
CA ALA A 326 7.73 -9.35 2.33
C ALA A 326 7.97 -8.12 1.44
N GLU A 327 7.00 -7.76 0.60
CA GLU A 327 7.09 -6.65 -0.35
C GLU A 327 7.30 -5.31 0.36
N THR A 328 6.38 -4.95 1.26
CA THR A 328 6.42 -3.69 2.02
C THR A 328 7.51 -3.72 3.10
N GLY A 329 7.85 -4.89 3.63
CA GLY A 329 8.86 -5.09 4.65
C GLY A 329 10.28 -4.81 4.16
N ILE A 330 10.63 -5.22 2.94
CA ILE A 330 11.95 -4.92 2.36
C ILE A 330 12.13 -3.42 2.13
N ILE A 331 11.06 -2.74 1.71
CA ILE A 331 11.06 -1.27 1.59
C ILE A 331 11.28 -0.60 2.95
N CYS A 332 10.63 -1.12 4.00
CA CYS A 332 10.83 -0.65 5.37
C CYS A 332 12.29 -0.82 5.81
N LEU A 333 12.90 -1.99 5.54
CA LEU A 333 14.31 -2.25 5.86
C LEU A 333 15.25 -1.31 5.09
N GLY A 334 15.05 -1.14 3.79
CA GLY A 334 15.84 -0.24 2.95
C GLY A 334 15.77 1.21 3.45
N THR A 335 14.56 1.70 3.71
CA THR A 335 14.34 3.05 4.28
C THR A 335 15.03 3.20 5.63
N TRP A 336 14.96 2.19 6.50
CA TRP A 336 15.57 2.23 7.81
C TRP A 336 17.11 2.22 7.79
N ILE A 337 17.71 1.47 6.86
CA ILE A 337 19.16 1.50 6.61
C ILE A 337 19.58 2.93 6.26
N ILE A 338 18.87 3.56 5.32
CA ILE A 338 19.14 4.93 4.88
C ILE A 338 18.97 5.91 6.06
N ALA A 339 17.88 5.78 6.83
CA ALA A 339 17.63 6.60 8.01
C ALA A 339 18.76 6.50 9.04
N SER A 340 19.22 5.27 9.31
CA SER A 340 20.32 4.99 10.23
C SER A 340 21.65 5.56 9.75
N ILE A 341 21.96 5.45 8.47
CA ILE A 341 23.18 6.01 7.88
C ILE A 341 23.14 7.54 7.96
N ILE A 342 22.05 8.17 7.52
CA ILE A 342 21.87 9.62 7.57
C ILE A 342 22.03 10.13 9.01
N PHE A 343 21.34 9.51 9.97
CA PHE A 343 21.41 9.93 11.37
C PHE A 343 22.83 9.85 11.93
N GLU A 344 23.59 8.81 11.58
CA GLU A 344 24.97 8.63 12.05
C GLU A 344 25.94 9.62 11.43
N ILE A 345 25.77 9.97 10.15
CA ILE A 345 26.61 10.96 9.47
C ILE A 345 26.34 12.34 10.04
N VAL A 346 25.07 12.70 10.24
CA VAL A 346 24.67 14.03 10.70
C VAL A 346 25.09 14.30 12.15
N ASN A 347 25.14 13.26 12.99
CA ASN A 347 25.43 13.41 14.41
C ASN A 347 26.87 13.05 14.83
N LYS A 348 27.76 12.66 13.90
CA LYS A 348 29.17 12.39 14.18
C LYS A 348 30.08 13.46 13.55
N VAL A 349 31.09 13.90 14.31
CA VAL A 349 31.94 15.07 13.98
C VAL A 349 33.22 14.67 13.21
N ASP A 350 33.64 13.41 13.26
CA ASP A 350 34.91 12.95 12.65
C ASP A 350 34.83 12.73 11.12
N ASP A 351 35.98 12.46 10.48
CA ASP A 351 36.15 12.28 9.03
C ASP A 351 34.97 11.57 8.35
N THR A 352 34.21 12.38 7.60
CA THR A 352 32.92 12.02 7.01
C THR A 352 33.00 10.84 6.04
N ARG A 353 34.13 10.62 5.35
CA ARG A 353 34.25 9.53 4.37
C ARG A 353 34.46 8.17 5.03
N VAL A 354 35.40 8.09 5.97
CA VAL A 354 35.66 6.87 6.74
C VAL A 354 34.44 6.49 7.57
N ASN A 355 33.74 7.49 8.10
CA ASN A 355 32.52 7.29 8.86
C ASN A 355 31.34 6.81 8.02
N LEU A 356 31.18 7.30 6.78
CA LEU A 356 30.16 6.80 5.85
C LEU A 356 30.37 5.31 5.57
N MET A 357 31.58 4.89 5.16
CA MET A 357 31.86 3.48 4.86
C MET A 357 31.64 2.57 6.06
N LYS A 358 32.10 2.98 7.25
CA LYS A 358 31.86 2.24 8.51
C LYS A 358 30.37 2.16 8.84
N SER A 359 29.61 3.24 8.61
CA SER A 359 28.17 3.29 8.82
C SER A 359 27.43 2.35 7.87
N VAL A 360 27.75 2.39 6.58
CA VAL A 360 27.19 1.50 5.56
C VAL A 360 27.43 0.04 5.95
N PHE A 361 28.69 -0.34 6.23
CA PHE A 361 29.03 -1.71 6.61
C PHE A 361 28.27 -2.18 7.86
N ARG A 362 28.23 -1.36 8.92
CA ARG A 362 27.51 -1.72 10.16
C ARG A 362 26.01 -1.90 9.92
N ASN A 363 25.40 -1.00 9.16
CA ASN A 363 23.96 -1.07 8.88
C ASN A 363 23.63 -2.25 7.95
N MET A 364 24.53 -2.62 7.04
CA MET A 364 24.41 -3.87 6.27
C MET A 364 24.47 -5.12 7.15
N MET A 365 25.39 -5.16 8.13
CA MET A 365 25.45 -6.27 9.09
C MET A 365 24.18 -6.39 9.93
N TYR A 366 23.63 -5.26 10.39
CA TYR A 366 22.34 -5.26 11.09
C TYR A 366 21.20 -5.75 10.21
N SER A 367 21.19 -5.43 8.92
CA SER A 367 20.22 -5.98 7.98
C SER A 367 20.36 -7.49 7.83
N ILE A 368 21.57 -8.03 7.69
CA ILE A 368 21.80 -9.49 7.62
C ILE A 368 21.29 -10.18 8.88
N LEU A 369 21.59 -9.62 10.07
CA LEU A 369 21.09 -10.14 11.35
C LEU A 369 19.55 -10.05 11.44
N THR A 370 18.96 -8.98 10.91
CA THR A 370 17.50 -8.82 10.85
C THR A 370 16.87 -9.91 9.99
N LEU A 371 17.40 -10.14 8.78
CA LEU A 371 16.91 -11.19 7.88
C LEU A 371 17.06 -12.58 8.49
N GLY A 372 18.24 -12.89 9.07
CA GLY A 372 18.47 -14.15 9.78
C GLY A 372 17.54 -14.35 10.97
N GLY A 373 17.30 -13.30 11.75
CA GLY A 373 16.37 -13.32 12.88
C GLY A 373 14.92 -13.59 12.44
N MET A 374 14.50 -13.06 11.30
CA MET A 374 13.16 -13.33 10.76
C MET A 374 13.01 -14.76 10.24
N VAL A 375 14.03 -15.32 9.59
CA VAL A 375 14.03 -16.75 9.21
C VAL A 375 13.91 -17.62 10.46
N CYS A 376 14.63 -17.29 11.53
CA CYS A 376 14.50 -18.01 12.79
C CYS A 376 13.08 -17.90 13.37
N LEU A 377 12.52 -16.69 13.43
CA LEU A 377 11.18 -16.46 13.97
C LEU A 377 10.09 -17.18 13.17
N PHE A 378 10.22 -17.20 11.84
CA PHE A 378 9.33 -17.96 10.97
C PHE A 378 9.38 -19.48 11.27
N ASN A 379 10.58 -20.04 11.44
CA ASN A 379 10.73 -21.46 11.74
C ASN A 379 10.31 -21.82 13.18
N LEU A 380 10.42 -20.89 14.14
CA LEU A 380 9.88 -21.07 15.48
C LEU A 380 8.36 -21.27 15.49
N TYR A 381 7.65 -20.75 14.48
CA TYR A 381 6.23 -21.03 14.28
C TYR A 381 5.99 -22.39 13.62
N ASN A 382 6.72 -22.70 12.54
CA ASN A 382 6.43 -23.85 11.67
C ASN A 382 6.95 -25.19 12.19
N MET A 383 8.18 -25.23 12.73
CA MET A 383 8.79 -26.50 13.15
C MET A 383 7.99 -27.23 14.25
N PRO A 384 7.43 -26.54 15.28
CA PRO A 384 6.58 -27.19 16.26
C PRO A 384 5.29 -27.79 15.67
N LEU A 385 4.89 -27.35 14.47
CA LEU A 385 3.71 -27.83 13.75
C LEU A 385 4.05 -28.97 12.77
N GLY A 386 5.30 -29.46 12.77
CA GLY A 386 5.73 -30.62 11.98
C GLY A 386 6.54 -30.28 10.72
N GLU A 387 6.67 -29.00 10.38
CA GLU A 387 7.41 -28.58 9.18
C GLU A 387 8.93 -28.63 9.35
N LYS A 388 9.61 -28.77 8.20
CA LYS A 388 11.07 -28.70 8.13
C LYS A 388 11.55 -27.26 8.22
N TRP A 389 12.85 -27.09 8.43
CA TRP A 389 13.45 -25.76 8.40
C TRP A 389 13.35 -25.15 6.99
N HIS A 390 12.74 -23.97 6.90
CA HIS A 390 12.65 -23.17 5.68
C HIS A 390 13.68 -22.04 5.66
N GLY A 391 14.33 -21.83 4.51
CA GLY A 391 15.30 -20.75 4.32
C GLY A 391 14.65 -19.40 4.00
N PHE A 392 15.48 -18.36 3.89
CA PHE A 392 15.05 -16.98 3.54
C PHE A 392 14.19 -16.93 2.26
N ARG A 393 14.49 -17.80 1.31
CA ARG A 393 13.77 -17.90 0.04
C ARG A 393 12.28 -18.18 0.19
N PHE A 394 11.92 -19.03 1.14
CA PHE A 394 10.52 -19.36 1.43
C PHE A 394 9.77 -18.13 1.95
N LEU A 395 10.42 -17.30 2.78
CA LEU A 395 9.84 -16.07 3.32
C LEU A 395 9.61 -15.00 2.24
N MET A 396 10.32 -15.09 1.12
CA MET A 396 10.27 -14.11 0.04
C MET A 396 9.10 -14.34 -0.93
N PHE A 397 8.30 -15.38 -0.75
CA PHE A 397 7.09 -15.55 -1.55
C PHE A 397 6.13 -14.34 -1.40
N PRO A 398 5.52 -13.84 -2.50
CA PRO A 398 5.61 -14.32 -3.89
C PRO A 398 6.72 -13.67 -4.73
N LEU A 399 7.58 -12.81 -4.17
CA LEU A 399 8.64 -12.09 -4.91
C LEU A 399 9.61 -13.03 -5.65
N ASP A 400 9.76 -14.27 -5.18
CA ASP A 400 10.70 -15.26 -5.72
C ASP A 400 10.05 -16.62 -6.10
N ALA A 401 8.78 -16.61 -6.55
CA ALA A 401 8.08 -17.85 -6.93
C ALA A 401 8.74 -18.61 -8.11
N GLY A 402 9.51 -17.92 -8.96
CA GLY A 402 10.09 -18.49 -10.18
C GLY A 402 11.41 -19.27 -10.02
N TRP A 403 12.09 -19.20 -8.88
CA TRP A 403 13.46 -19.75 -8.77
C TRP A 403 13.55 -21.26 -8.46
N ASP A 404 12.46 -21.93 -8.03
CA ASP A 404 12.47 -23.37 -7.65
C ASP A 404 11.67 -24.25 -8.60
N MET A 405 10.87 -23.65 -9.51
CA MET A 405 10.07 -24.41 -10.46
C MET A 405 10.19 -23.85 -11.89
N PRO A 406 11.40 -23.90 -12.49
CA PRO A 406 11.65 -23.39 -13.84
C PRO A 406 10.84 -24.10 -14.96
N GLY A 407 10.04 -25.13 -14.66
CA GLY A 407 9.25 -25.89 -15.63
C GLY A 407 7.72 -25.84 -15.48
N LEU A 408 7.17 -25.08 -14.53
CA LEU A 408 5.73 -25.14 -14.20
C LEU A 408 4.98 -23.80 -14.21
N ILE A 409 5.67 -22.71 -14.57
CA ILE A 409 5.03 -21.45 -15.01
C ILE A 409 5.42 -21.22 -16.47
N GLU A 410 5.03 -22.14 -17.35
CA GLU A 410 5.06 -21.90 -18.80
C GLU A 410 3.82 -21.09 -19.19
N ALA A 411 3.95 -19.76 -19.17
CA ALA A 411 3.17 -18.94 -20.08
C ALA A 411 3.86 -19.02 -21.45
N HIS A 412 3.43 -19.94 -22.31
CA HIS A 412 3.90 -19.95 -23.69
C HIS A 412 3.49 -18.64 -24.38
N ALA A 413 4.47 -17.81 -24.71
CA ALA A 413 4.36 -16.82 -25.78
C ALA A 413 5.33 -17.23 -26.89
N ALA A 414 4.86 -17.10 -28.13
CA ALA A 414 5.45 -17.61 -29.36
C ALA A 414 6.95 -17.32 -29.53
N GLU A 415 7.63 -18.28 -30.16
CA GLU A 415 9.01 -18.19 -30.61
C GLU A 415 9.24 -17.00 -31.55
N GLU A 416 10.24 -16.17 -31.27
CA GLU A 416 10.98 -15.46 -32.32
C GLU A 416 12.49 -15.48 -32.04
N THR A 417 13.23 -15.92 -33.06
CA THR A 417 14.68 -16.12 -33.12
C THR A 417 15.45 -14.82 -33.39
N GLY A 418 16.56 -14.55 -32.67
CA GLY A 418 17.48 -13.45 -33.01
C GLY A 418 18.84 -13.43 -32.29
N SER A 419 19.91 -13.44 -33.11
CA SER A 419 21.39 -13.35 -32.95
C SER A 419 22.15 -13.03 -31.62
N LEU A 420 23.41 -13.47 -31.62
CA LEU A 420 24.20 -14.03 -30.51
C LEU A 420 24.97 -13.06 -29.57
N PHE A 421 24.69 -11.74 -29.53
CA PHE A 421 25.41 -10.83 -28.60
C PHE A 421 24.51 -9.94 -27.73
N GLY A 422 23.22 -9.79 -28.07
CA GLY A 422 22.19 -9.21 -27.19
C GLY A 422 21.55 -10.24 -26.25
N ALA A 423 21.78 -11.53 -26.51
CA ALA A 423 21.05 -12.63 -25.90
C ALA A 423 21.18 -12.70 -24.37
N LYS A 424 22.34 -12.45 -23.74
CA LYS A 424 22.46 -12.61 -22.28
C LYS A 424 21.75 -11.53 -21.46
N LEU A 425 21.72 -10.29 -21.97
CA LEU A 425 21.00 -9.18 -21.35
C LEU A 425 19.50 -9.30 -21.62
N MET A 426 19.14 -9.72 -22.84
CA MET A 426 17.76 -9.90 -23.26
C MET A 426 17.14 -11.19 -22.68
N GLU A 427 17.91 -12.24 -22.40
CA GLU A 427 17.49 -13.46 -21.72
C GLU A 427 17.24 -13.20 -20.22
N LEU A 428 18.04 -12.33 -19.59
CA LEU A 428 17.75 -11.80 -18.25
C LEU A 428 16.48 -10.94 -18.25
N TRP A 429 16.30 -10.12 -19.29
CA TRP A 429 15.13 -9.26 -19.47
C TRP A 429 13.85 -10.05 -19.78
N VAL A 430 13.93 -11.08 -20.61
CA VAL A 430 12.83 -11.97 -21.01
C VAL A 430 12.50 -12.96 -19.89
N LYS A 431 13.47 -13.44 -19.10
CA LYS A 431 13.17 -14.18 -17.86
C LYS A 431 12.36 -13.33 -16.89
N MET A 432 12.73 -12.04 -16.74
CA MET A 432 11.95 -11.10 -15.93
C MET A 432 10.57 -10.78 -16.53
N ASN A 433 10.41 -10.80 -17.86
CA ASN A 433 9.14 -10.47 -18.51
C ASN A 433 8.15 -11.67 -18.55
N ASN A 434 8.63 -12.89 -18.83
CA ASN A 434 7.75 -14.02 -19.13
C ASN A 434 7.32 -14.86 -17.91
N THR A 435 7.88 -14.63 -16.72
CA THR A 435 7.43 -15.31 -15.48
C THR A 435 6.84 -14.35 -14.44
N PHE A 436 7.02 -13.03 -14.61
CA PHE A 436 6.63 -12.02 -13.62
C PHE A 436 5.77 -10.87 -14.20
N ALA A 437 5.81 -10.60 -15.51
CA ALA A 437 5.19 -9.41 -16.10
C ALA A 437 3.94 -9.67 -16.97
N SER A 438 3.53 -10.92 -17.21
CA SER A 438 2.39 -11.23 -18.08
C SER A 438 1.01 -10.94 -17.45
N GLY A 439 0.94 -10.71 -16.13
CA GLY A 439 -0.28 -10.29 -15.43
C GLY A 439 -0.58 -8.79 -15.45
N LEU A 440 0.17 -7.98 -16.22
CA LEU A 440 0.27 -6.52 -16.02
C LEU A 440 -0.50 -5.61 -16.98
N MET A 441 -1.37 -6.15 -17.81
CA MET A 441 -2.17 -5.31 -18.71
C MET A 441 -3.46 -4.84 -18.02
N GLN A 442 -3.40 -3.71 -17.30
CA GLN A 442 -4.54 -2.79 -17.27
C GLN A 442 -4.18 -1.52 -18.04
N PRO A 443 -5.07 -0.99 -18.88
CA PRO A 443 -4.83 0.28 -19.54
C PRO A 443 -4.78 1.39 -18.48
N LEU A 444 -3.57 1.91 -18.20
CA LEU A 444 -3.46 3.19 -17.51
C LEU A 444 -4.07 4.25 -18.41
N ILE A 445 -5.04 4.96 -17.86
CA ILE A 445 -5.70 6.05 -18.55
C ILE A 445 -4.66 7.15 -18.76
N TYR A 446 -4.41 7.52 -20.03
CA TYR A 446 -3.41 8.50 -20.49
C TYR A 446 -3.54 9.89 -19.84
N GLU A 447 -4.64 10.13 -19.16
CA GLU A 447 -4.97 11.41 -18.57
C GLU A 447 -4.14 11.73 -17.32
N ILE A 448 -3.84 13.02 -17.17
CA ILE A 448 -3.12 13.54 -16.01
C ILE A 448 -3.91 13.21 -14.74
N SER A 449 -3.32 12.33 -13.92
CA SER A 449 -3.78 11.89 -12.61
C SER A 449 -3.27 12.77 -11.45
N PRO A 450 -4.05 12.95 -10.38
CA PRO A 450 -3.60 13.59 -9.14
C PRO A 450 -2.34 12.95 -8.53
N TRP A 451 -2.10 11.67 -8.79
CA TRP A 451 -0.92 10.99 -8.29
C TRP A 451 0.39 11.51 -8.88
N TYR A 452 0.39 12.07 -10.10
CA TYR A 452 1.57 12.76 -10.63
C TYR A 452 2.01 13.93 -9.73
N LEU A 453 1.06 14.64 -9.13
CA LEU A 453 1.34 15.73 -8.18
C LEU A 453 1.86 15.18 -6.84
N VAL A 454 1.41 14.01 -6.43
CA VAL A 454 1.91 13.32 -5.22
C VAL A 454 3.34 12.82 -5.44
N PHE A 455 3.64 12.23 -6.61
CA PHE A 455 5.01 11.89 -7.01
C PHE A 455 5.91 13.14 -7.05
N LEU A 456 5.37 14.26 -7.53
CA LEU A 456 6.09 15.54 -7.58
C LEU A 456 6.39 16.04 -6.16
N LEU A 457 5.41 15.94 -5.25
CA LEU A 457 5.56 16.28 -3.84
C LEU A 457 6.72 15.48 -3.21
N PHE A 458 6.76 14.16 -3.44
CA PHE A 458 7.83 13.30 -2.92
C PHE A 458 9.20 13.66 -3.50
N GLY A 459 9.28 13.89 -4.81
CA GLY A 459 10.50 14.33 -5.48
C GLY A 459 11.01 15.68 -4.98
N ILE A 460 10.11 16.65 -4.78
CA ILE A 460 10.44 17.96 -4.20
C ILE A 460 11.00 17.79 -2.79
N ALA A 461 10.39 16.95 -1.95
CA ALA A 461 10.88 16.70 -0.59
C ALA A 461 12.28 16.09 -0.56
N ILE A 462 12.59 15.14 -1.46
CA ILE A 462 13.93 14.56 -1.59
C ILE A 462 14.96 15.61 -2.06
N VAL A 463 14.65 16.37 -3.11
CA VAL A 463 15.54 17.43 -3.61
C VAL A 463 15.79 18.48 -2.52
N LEU A 464 14.74 18.87 -1.79
CA LEU A 464 14.83 19.86 -0.72
C LEU A 464 15.76 19.41 0.40
N VAL A 465 15.62 18.17 0.91
CA VAL A 465 16.50 17.68 1.99
C VAL A 465 17.95 17.59 1.51
N VAL A 466 18.18 17.13 0.28
CA VAL A 466 19.54 17.03 -0.28
C VAL A 466 20.18 18.40 -0.40
N VAL A 467 19.49 19.38 -0.97
CA VAL A 467 20.01 20.76 -1.09
C VAL A 467 20.19 21.40 0.29
N ARG A 468 19.24 21.25 1.22
CA ARG A 468 19.39 21.76 2.59
C ARG A 468 20.57 21.10 3.30
N ALA A 469 20.81 19.82 3.10
CA ALA A 469 21.96 19.11 3.67
C ALA A 469 23.29 19.61 3.09
N LEU A 470 23.38 19.84 1.77
CA LEU A 470 24.58 20.39 1.12
C LEU A 470 25.01 21.74 1.72
N TYR A 471 24.03 22.56 2.13
CA TYR A 471 24.27 23.87 2.72
C TYR A 471 24.32 23.87 4.26
N ASN A 472 24.35 22.71 4.91
CA ASN A 472 24.27 22.56 6.38
C ASN A 472 23.04 23.27 7.00
N ARG A 473 21.92 23.27 6.27
CA ARG A 473 20.63 23.88 6.66
C ARG A 473 19.54 22.85 6.95
N ALA A 474 19.82 21.56 6.79
CA ALA A 474 18.86 20.50 7.03
C ALA A 474 18.54 20.37 8.53
N ARG A 475 17.26 20.26 8.84
CA ARG A 475 16.70 20.05 10.18
C ARG A 475 16.17 18.64 10.30
N ALA A 476 15.81 18.21 11.51
CA ALA A 476 15.18 16.91 11.76
C ALA A 476 13.99 16.64 10.81
N ASN A 477 13.08 17.62 10.69
CA ASN A 477 11.93 17.54 9.78
C ASN A 477 12.31 17.33 8.32
N ASP A 478 13.45 17.87 7.86
CA ASP A 478 13.91 17.69 6.47
C ASP A 478 14.29 16.23 6.20
N TYR A 479 14.95 15.57 7.15
CA TYR A 479 15.27 14.15 7.05
C TYR A 479 14.03 13.28 7.14
N VAL A 480 13.08 13.62 8.03
CA VAL A 480 11.81 12.89 8.15
C VAL A 480 11.01 12.94 6.85
N ILE A 481 10.83 14.11 6.24
CA ILE A 481 10.10 14.20 4.95
C ILE A 481 10.82 13.48 3.82
N GLY A 482 12.16 13.54 3.76
CA GLY A 482 12.93 12.84 2.74
C GLY A 482 12.81 11.33 2.86
N LEU A 483 12.86 10.81 4.09
CA LEU A 483 12.70 9.38 4.37
C LEU A 483 11.24 8.93 4.18
N ALA A 484 10.26 9.76 4.50
CA ALA A 484 8.86 9.50 4.19
C ALA A 484 8.63 9.41 2.67
N SER A 485 9.25 10.28 1.87
CA SER A 485 9.20 10.18 0.41
C SER A 485 9.83 8.89 -0.11
N ILE A 486 10.98 8.46 0.44
CA ILE A 486 11.63 7.21 0.05
C ILE A 486 10.74 6.01 0.39
N LEU A 487 10.16 6.01 1.59
CA LEU A 487 9.22 4.99 2.04
C LEU A 487 8.02 4.92 1.09
N ALA A 488 7.35 6.04 0.86
CA ALA A 488 6.20 6.16 -0.03
C ALA A 488 6.52 5.63 -1.43
N LEU A 489 7.55 6.16 -2.08
CA LEU A 489 7.94 5.75 -3.44
C LEU A 489 8.25 4.25 -3.49
N GLY A 490 8.95 3.73 -2.48
CA GLY A 490 9.23 2.30 -2.37
C GLY A 490 7.95 1.47 -2.19
N GLN A 491 6.99 1.90 -1.36
CA GLN A 491 5.73 1.18 -1.16
C GLN A 491 4.89 1.13 -2.44
N LEU A 492 4.96 2.18 -3.26
CA LEU A 492 4.30 2.22 -4.56
C LEU A 492 4.84 1.15 -5.54
N TYR A 493 5.97 0.47 -5.23
CA TYR A 493 6.49 -0.67 -5.99
C TYR A 493 5.45 -1.78 -6.22
N TYR A 494 4.67 -2.10 -5.19
CA TYR A 494 3.66 -3.17 -5.26
C TYR A 494 2.64 -2.97 -6.41
N PHE A 495 2.35 -1.73 -6.79
CA PHE A 495 1.38 -1.45 -7.86
C PHE A 495 1.91 -1.62 -9.26
N PHE A 496 3.23 -1.78 -9.41
CA PHE A 496 3.80 -2.16 -10.69
C PHE A 496 3.52 -3.63 -11.03
N ASN A 497 3.15 -4.44 -10.02
CA ASN A 497 2.71 -5.82 -10.17
C ASN A 497 1.18 -5.96 -10.43
N ARG A 498 0.39 -4.91 -10.14
CA ARG A 498 -1.08 -4.83 -10.37
C ARG A 498 -1.51 -3.35 -10.52
N PRO A 499 -1.47 -2.76 -11.72
CA PRO A 499 -1.85 -1.36 -11.92
C PRO A 499 -3.35 -1.18 -11.69
N CYS A 500 -3.75 -0.54 -10.60
CA CYS A 500 -5.09 0.03 -10.48
C CYS A 500 -5.01 1.33 -9.66
N PHE A 501 -5.71 2.36 -10.14
CA PHE A 501 -5.57 3.75 -9.69
C PHE A 501 -5.78 3.92 -8.17
N ASP A 502 -6.74 3.21 -7.58
CA ASP A 502 -7.11 3.37 -6.16
C ASP A 502 -6.03 2.88 -5.21
N TYR A 503 -5.09 2.08 -5.71
CA TYR A 503 -4.11 1.43 -4.88
C TYR A 503 -2.95 2.36 -4.47
N LEU A 504 -2.67 3.41 -5.25
CA LEU A 504 -1.67 4.43 -4.91
C LEU A 504 -1.97 5.14 -3.56
N ALA A 505 -3.20 5.00 -3.05
CA ALA A 505 -3.66 5.46 -1.75
C ALA A 505 -2.80 5.00 -0.56
N ILE A 506 -2.02 3.91 -0.68
CA ILE A 506 -1.14 3.47 0.42
C ILE A 506 0.00 4.45 0.71
N ALA A 507 0.27 5.44 -0.15
CA ALA A 507 1.31 6.46 0.07
C ALA A 507 0.72 7.81 0.58
N GLN A 508 -0.59 7.86 0.84
CA GLN A 508 -1.28 9.11 1.16
C GLN A 508 -0.82 9.71 2.50
N PHE A 509 -0.55 8.87 3.50
CA PHE A 509 -0.22 9.36 4.84
C PHE A 509 1.19 9.98 4.91
N GLU A 510 2.13 9.53 4.07
CA GLU A 510 3.40 10.22 3.84
C GLU A 510 3.19 11.59 3.20
N ALA A 511 2.31 11.69 2.20
CA ALA A 511 1.98 12.97 1.57
C ALA A 511 1.36 13.95 2.57
N ILE A 512 0.44 13.47 3.43
CA ILE A 512 -0.16 14.25 4.52
C ILE A 512 0.91 14.73 5.50
N LEU A 513 1.83 13.85 5.92
CA LEU A 513 2.93 14.19 6.82
C LEU A 513 3.81 15.31 6.23
N ILE A 514 4.19 15.19 4.96
CA ILE A 514 5.02 16.18 4.25
C ILE A 514 4.29 17.53 4.19
N MET A 515 3.03 17.53 3.76
CA MET A 515 2.20 18.74 3.70
C MET A 515 2.08 19.41 5.07
N ALA A 516 1.80 18.65 6.13
CA ALA A 516 1.65 19.18 7.48
C ALA A 516 2.95 19.79 8.03
N ILE A 517 4.09 19.14 7.79
CA ILE A 517 5.41 19.66 8.18
C ILE A 517 5.73 20.97 7.47
N TRP A 518 5.44 21.08 6.17
CA TRP A 518 5.67 22.30 5.42
C TRP A 518 4.71 23.43 5.80
N SER A 519 3.46 23.10 6.13
CA SER A 519 2.49 24.05 6.70
C SER A 519 2.96 24.66 8.02
N ASP A 520 3.74 23.92 8.82
CA ASP A 520 4.22 24.34 10.16
C ASP A 520 5.59 25.05 10.15
N GLU A 521 6.23 25.26 8.99
CA GLU A 521 7.48 26.01 8.93
C GLU A 521 7.31 27.47 9.40
N ARG A 522 7.61 27.76 10.67
CA ARG A 522 7.43 29.07 11.36
C ARG A 522 7.54 30.33 10.48
N SER A 523 6.55 31.23 10.59
CA SER A 523 6.60 32.63 10.17
C SER A 523 6.23 33.55 11.35
N GLY A 524 6.92 34.68 11.52
CA GLY A 524 6.35 35.79 12.30
C GLY A 524 5.24 36.48 11.50
N TRP A 525 4.35 37.20 12.18
CA TRP A 525 3.20 37.93 11.61
C TRP A 525 3.57 38.90 10.46
N GLU A 526 4.82 39.36 10.39
CA GLU A 526 5.29 40.28 9.37
C GLU A 526 5.55 39.57 8.03
N TYR A 527 4.55 39.64 7.13
CA TYR A 527 4.60 39.24 5.72
C TYR A 527 4.53 37.73 5.42
N ALA A 528 3.83 36.94 6.25
CA ALA A 528 3.69 35.49 6.06
C ALA A 528 3.16 35.10 4.65
N TRP A 529 2.19 35.85 4.10
CA TRP A 529 1.51 35.49 2.87
C TRP A 529 2.32 35.68 1.58
N MET A 530 3.15 36.72 1.51
CA MET A 530 4.03 36.93 0.36
C MET A 530 5.26 36.03 0.37
N LYS A 531 5.68 35.54 1.56
CA LYS A 531 6.91 34.75 1.70
C LYS A 531 6.72 33.25 1.50
N ARG A 532 5.54 32.68 1.84
CA ARG A 532 5.31 31.22 1.83
C ARG A 532 3.87 30.81 1.44
N PRO A 533 3.45 31.07 0.19
CA PRO A 533 2.08 30.75 -0.27
C PRO A 533 1.73 29.25 -0.19
N HIS A 534 2.73 28.36 -0.24
CA HIS A 534 2.54 26.91 -0.12
C HIS A 534 1.93 26.48 1.23
N GLN A 535 2.15 27.24 2.32
CA GLN A 535 1.62 26.88 3.65
C GLN A 535 0.10 26.94 3.67
N PHE A 536 -0.47 28.00 3.10
CA PHE A 536 -1.92 28.16 2.98
C PHE A 536 -2.53 27.13 2.06
N LEU A 537 -1.87 26.81 0.96
CA LEU A 537 -2.29 25.74 0.06
C LEU A 537 -2.40 24.41 0.81
N PHE A 538 -1.35 24.00 1.52
CA PHE A 538 -1.34 22.74 2.26
C PHE A 538 -2.29 22.73 3.45
N ILE A 539 -2.42 23.82 4.21
CA ILE A 539 -3.44 23.92 5.28
C ILE A 539 -4.83 23.75 4.69
N SER A 540 -5.10 24.39 3.54
CA SER A 540 -6.40 24.28 2.87
C SER A 540 -6.67 22.84 2.41
N ILE A 541 -5.70 22.19 1.75
CA ILE A 541 -5.82 20.81 1.30
C ILE A 541 -6.08 19.86 2.49
N LEU A 542 -5.27 19.95 3.55
CA LEU A 542 -5.42 19.12 4.75
C LEU A 542 -6.80 19.33 5.41
N SER A 543 -7.27 20.58 5.46
CA SER A 543 -8.57 20.90 6.06
C SER A 543 -9.72 20.36 5.23
N ILE A 544 -9.65 20.49 3.90
CA ILE A 544 -10.63 19.92 2.98
C ILE A 544 -10.67 18.39 3.14
N LEU A 545 -9.51 17.72 3.15
CA LEU A 545 -9.42 16.27 3.37
C LEU A 545 -9.97 15.85 4.74
N SER A 546 -9.74 16.65 5.79
CA SER A 546 -10.27 16.38 7.12
C SER A 546 -11.81 16.43 7.18
N VAL A 547 -12.42 17.42 6.52
CA VAL A 547 -13.88 17.53 6.43
C VAL A 547 -14.45 16.44 5.52
N PHE A 548 -13.76 16.12 4.42
CA PHE A 548 -14.16 15.03 3.54
C PHE A 548 -14.06 13.67 4.21
N THR A 549 -13.17 13.47 5.17
CA THR A 549 -13.15 12.25 5.97
C THR A 549 -14.45 12.07 6.76
N LEU A 550 -14.95 13.13 7.41
CA LEU A 550 -16.24 13.09 8.10
C LEU A 550 -17.41 12.84 7.13
N TRP A 551 -17.36 13.49 5.96
CA TRP A 551 -18.33 13.28 4.90
C TRP A 551 -18.33 11.81 4.44
N GLN A 552 -17.16 11.27 4.07
CA GLN A 552 -17.02 9.89 3.62
C GLN A 552 -17.36 8.88 4.70
N ALA A 553 -17.12 9.17 5.98
CA ALA A 553 -17.58 8.31 7.07
C ALA A 553 -19.11 8.13 7.02
N ARG A 554 -19.87 9.21 6.82
CA ARG A 554 -21.33 9.13 6.68
C ARG A 554 -21.74 8.22 5.51
N PHE A 555 -21.14 8.39 4.33
CA PHE A 555 -21.47 7.55 3.17
C PHE A 555 -21.03 6.11 3.36
N ARG A 556 -19.85 5.90 3.94
CA ARG A 556 -19.28 4.57 4.16
C ARG A 556 -20.12 3.76 5.14
N PHE A 557 -20.42 4.31 6.31
CA PHE A 557 -21.23 3.63 7.31
C PHE A 557 -22.69 3.54 6.88
N GLY A 558 -23.26 4.61 6.30
CA GLY A 558 -24.63 4.61 5.81
C GLY A 558 -24.86 3.59 4.68
N GLY A 559 -23.95 3.53 3.71
CA GLY A 559 -23.99 2.55 2.62
C GLY A 559 -23.89 1.12 3.14
N ARG A 560 -22.92 0.85 4.03
CA ARG A 560 -22.76 -0.47 4.65
C ARG A 560 -23.96 -0.93 5.48
N ILE A 561 -24.61 -0.02 6.21
CA ILE A 561 -25.85 -0.33 6.92
C ILE A 561 -26.94 -0.71 5.92
N ALA A 562 -27.09 0.04 4.83
CA ALA A 562 -28.09 -0.24 3.80
C ALA A 562 -27.81 -1.54 3.03
N GLU A 563 -26.54 -1.88 2.82
CA GLU A 563 -26.08 -3.12 2.17
C GLU A 563 -26.02 -4.32 3.13
N GLY A 564 -26.35 -4.16 4.42
CA GLY A 564 -26.41 -5.27 5.38
C GLY A 564 -25.05 -5.78 5.88
N TYR A 565 -23.96 -5.00 5.79
CA TYR A 565 -22.61 -5.39 6.25
C TYR A 565 -22.52 -5.77 7.74
N TYR A 566 -23.46 -5.26 8.53
CA TYR A 566 -23.55 -5.51 9.97
C TYR A 566 -24.71 -6.44 10.35
N ASP A 567 -25.49 -6.87 9.36
CA ASP A 567 -26.60 -7.81 9.58
C ASP A 567 -26.07 -9.25 9.53
N SER A 568 -25.95 -9.88 10.68
CA SER A 568 -25.50 -11.27 10.77
C SER A 568 -26.62 -12.28 10.51
N GLY A 569 -27.87 -11.87 10.30
CA GLY A 569 -29.02 -12.76 10.12
C GLY A 569 -28.82 -13.79 9.00
N PRO A 570 -28.61 -13.37 7.74
CA PRO A 570 -28.39 -14.30 6.63
C PRO A 570 -27.17 -15.20 6.84
N PHE A 571 -26.09 -14.67 7.44
CA PHE A 571 -24.90 -15.44 7.78
C PHE A 571 -25.23 -16.55 8.79
N ASN A 572 -25.87 -16.21 9.91
CA ASN A 572 -26.25 -17.14 10.96
C ASN A 572 -27.20 -18.25 10.46
N GLU A 573 -28.09 -17.96 9.52
CA GLU A 573 -28.96 -18.99 8.96
C GLU A 573 -28.21 -20.02 8.12
N VAL A 574 -27.16 -19.62 7.38
CA VAL A 574 -26.28 -20.58 6.67
C VAL A 574 -25.49 -21.44 7.65
N LEU A 575 -24.98 -20.83 8.73
CA LEU A 575 -24.26 -21.58 9.77
C LEU A 575 -25.14 -22.68 10.37
N ARG A 576 -26.41 -22.35 10.68
CA ARG A 576 -27.37 -23.32 11.21
C ARG A 576 -27.67 -24.45 10.24
N ASP A 577 -27.86 -24.14 8.96
CA ASP A 577 -28.14 -25.16 7.95
C ASP A 577 -26.97 -26.14 7.78
N ILE A 578 -25.73 -25.64 7.87
CA ILE A 578 -24.53 -26.49 7.87
C ILE A 578 -24.47 -27.34 9.14
N GLU A 579 -24.67 -26.75 10.33
CA GLU A 579 -24.67 -27.52 11.59
C GLU A 579 -25.78 -28.58 11.66
N GLU A 580 -26.92 -28.36 11.00
CA GLU A 580 -28.07 -29.28 10.98
C GLU A 580 -27.91 -30.41 9.94
N ASN A 581 -27.28 -30.14 8.78
CA ASN A 581 -27.26 -31.09 7.65
C ASN A 581 -25.89 -31.70 7.33
N VAL A 582 -24.79 -31.13 7.83
CA VAL A 582 -23.42 -31.59 7.52
C VAL A 582 -22.79 -32.21 8.76
N PRO A 583 -22.13 -33.37 8.67
CA PRO A 583 -21.35 -33.91 9.77
C PRO A 583 -20.23 -32.96 10.22
N LYS A 584 -19.89 -33.01 11.50
CA LYS A 584 -18.88 -32.12 12.05
C LYS A 584 -17.50 -32.40 11.44
N ASP A 585 -16.79 -31.33 11.10
CA ASP A 585 -15.42 -31.34 10.54
C ASP A 585 -15.31 -32.13 9.21
N THR A 586 -16.41 -32.24 8.45
CA THR A 586 -16.39 -32.75 7.08
C THR A 586 -15.38 -31.95 6.24
N PHE A 587 -14.61 -32.64 5.39
CA PHE A 587 -13.62 -32.00 4.54
C PHE A 587 -14.27 -30.94 3.65
N ALA A 588 -13.78 -29.70 3.70
CA ALA A 588 -14.44 -28.57 3.10
C ALA A 588 -13.48 -27.65 2.35
N PHE A 589 -13.92 -27.13 1.21
CA PHE A 589 -13.09 -26.24 0.41
C PHE A 589 -13.87 -25.26 -0.47
N GLY A 590 -13.22 -24.17 -0.87
CA GLY A 590 -13.81 -23.13 -1.69
C GLY A 590 -13.97 -21.84 -0.92
N HIS A 591 -14.35 -20.77 -1.62
CA HIS A 591 -14.45 -19.46 -1.00
C HIS A 591 -15.49 -19.45 0.13
N GLY A 592 -15.22 -18.71 1.20
CA GLY A 592 -16.17 -18.50 2.30
C GLY A 592 -16.28 -19.64 3.29
N ILE A 593 -15.75 -20.82 2.96
CA ILE A 593 -15.83 -22.01 3.79
C ILE A 593 -15.02 -21.80 5.08
N GLU A 594 -13.84 -21.18 5.00
CA GLU A 594 -13.02 -20.89 6.17
C GLU A 594 -13.73 -19.96 7.17
N GLU A 595 -14.45 -18.94 6.69
CA GLU A 595 -15.25 -18.04 7.52
C GLU A 595 -16.40 -18.75 8.21
N VAL A 596 -17.13 -19.57 7.47
CA VAL A 596 -18.24 -20.38 7.97
C VAL A 596 -17.74 -21.35 9.04
N TYR A 597 -16.73 -22.15 8.72
CA TYR A 597 -16.18 -23.17 9.62
C TYR A 597 -15.55 -22.54 10.85
N ALA A 598 -14.87 -21.40 10.71
CA ALA A 598 -14.37 -20.65 11.87
C ALA A 598 -15.49 -20.20 12.81
N GLN A 599 -16.63 -19.78 12.27
CA GLN A 599 -17.74 -19.26 13.08
C GLN A 599 -18.46 -20.34 13.88
N ILE A 600 -18.49 -21.58 13.39
CA ILE A 600 -19.02 -22.77 14.09
C ILE A 600 -17.93 -23.56 14.84
N GLY A 601 -16.67 -23.13 14.77
CA GLY A 601 -15.54 -23.75 15.47
C GLY A 601 -15.10 -25.10 14.88
N TRP A 602 -15.28 -25.29 13.58
CA TRP A 602 -14.92 -26.50 12.84
C TRP A 602 -13.60 -26.34 12.08
N ASN A 603 -13.01 -27.48 11.73
CA ASN A 603 -11.84 -27.59 10.87
C ASN A 603 -12.25 -28.04 9.46
N THR A 604 -11.86 -27.28 8.43
CA THR A 604 -12.14 -27.65 7.03
C THR A 604 -11.37 -28.90 6.58
N GLY A 605 -10.28 -29.28 7.26
CA GLY A 605 -9.37 -30.34 6.81
C GLY A 605 -8.60 -30.00 5.52
N CYS A 606 -8.90 -28.86 4.89
CA CYS A 606 -8.25 -28.37 3.69
C CYS A 606 -7.33 -27.20 4.05
N HIS A 607 -6.02 -27.48 4.06
CA HIS A 607 -4.98 -26.55 4.49
C HIS A 607 -4.17 -26.02 3.30
N VAL A 608 -4.83 -25.34 2.37
CA VAL A 608 -4.19 -24.74 1.18
C VAL A 608 -4.33 -23.22 1.16
N SER A 609 -3.50 -22.59 0.32
CA SER A 609 -3.51 -21.18 -0.01
C SER A 609 -4.85 -20.78 -0.60
N ASP A 610 -5.24 -19.52 -0.42
CA ASP A 610 -6.56 -19.02 -0.79
C ASP A 610 -7.00 -19.39 -2.22
N TYR A 611 -8.31 -19.67 -2.37
CA TYR A 611 -8.92 -20.09 -3.64
C TYR A 611 -8.86 -19.02 -4.74
N SER A 612 -8.75 -17.75 -4.37
CA SER A 612 -8.63 -16.63 -5.32
C SER A 612 -7.27 -16.53 -5.99
N SER A 613 -6.25 -17.16 -5.42
CA SER A 613 -4.86 -17.11 -5.88
C SER A 613 -4.40 -18.40 -6.58
N TRP A 614 -5.35 -19.22 -7.03
CA TRP A 614 -5.18 -20.50 -7.75
C TRP A 614 -4.54 -20.39 -9.14
N ALA A 615 -3.44 -19.66 -9.26
CA ALA A 615 -2.52 -19.74 -10.38
C ALA A 615 -1.47 -20.86 -10.19
N ASN A 616 -1.44 -21.54 -9.03
CA ASN A 616 -0.49 -22.62 -8.73
C ASN A 616 -1.18 -24.00 -8.84
N ASN A 617 -0.76 -24.80 -9.82
CA ASN A 617 -1.29 -26.15 -10.08
C ASN A 617 -1.17 -27.11 -8.88
N HIS A 618 -0.25 -26.86 -7.94
CA HIS A 618 -0.03 -27.73 -6.77
C HIS A 618 -1.10 -27.59 -5.69
N SER A 619 -1.57 -26.37 -5.37
CA SER A 619 -2.66 -26.21 -4.39
C SER A 619 -3.94 -26.87 -4.88
N ILE A 620 -4.22 -26.77 -6.19
CA ILE A 620 -5.34 -27.46 -6.83
C ILE A 620 -5.14 -28.98 -6.76
N GLY A 621 -3.94 -29.47 -7.10
CA GLY A 621 -3.60 -30.88 -7.00
C GLY A 621 -3.77 -31.44 -5.58
N ALA A 622 -3.29 -30.71 -4.57
CA ALA A 622 -3.42 -31.09 -3.16
C ALA A 622 -4.88 -31.17 -2.72
N VAL A 623 -5.72 -30.21 -3.13
CA VAL A 623 -7.16 -30.27 -2.86
C VAL A 623 -7.81 -31.47 -3.53
N ILE A 624 -7.51 -31.73 -4.80
CA ILE A 624 -8.09 -32.86 -5.55
C ILE A 624 -7.67 -34.19 -4.92
N VAL A 625 -6.38 -34.37 -4.60
CA VAL A 625 -5.86 -35.58 -3.96
C VAL A 625 -6.48 -35.78 -2.58
N ASN A 626 -6.49 -34.74 -1.74
CA ASN A 626 -7.05 -34.84 -0.39
C ASN A 626 -8.56 -35.10 -0.41
N ALA A 627 -9.29 -34.41 -1.30
CA ALA A 627 -10.73 -34.59 -1.46
C ALA A 627 -11.05 -36.00 -1.94
N SER A 628 -10.29 -36.56 -2.90
CA SER A 628 -10.53 -37.92 -3.42
C SER A 628 -10.43 -39.03 -2.37
N GLY A 629 -9.72 -38.78 -1.26
CA GLY A 629 -9.61 -39.71 -0.14
C GLY A 629 -10.77 -39.64 0.86
N GLN A 630 -11.70 -38.69 0.69
CA GLN A 630 -12.84 -38.49 1.59
C GLN A 630 -14.08 -39.26 1.09
N GLU A 631 -15.05 -39.48 1.99
CA GLU A 631 -16.34 -40.06 1.61
C GLU A 631 -17.37 -38.98 1.25
N GLU A 632 -17.21 -37.82 1.87
CA GLU A 632 -18.10 -36.67 1.80
C GLU A 632 -17.26 -35.39 1.80
N CYS A 633 -17.77 -34.35 1.14
CA CYS A 633 -17.14 -33.03 1.17
C CYS A 633 -18.16 -31.89 1.14
N VAL A 634 -17.76 -30.75 1.69
CA VAL A 634 -18.45 -29.48 1.49
C VAL A 634 -17.66 -28.63 0.51
N ILE A 635 -18.33 -28.09 -0.49
CA ILE A 635 -17.69 -27.23 -1.48
C ILE A 635 -18.39 -25.88 -1.58
N SER A 636 -17.62 -24.84 -1.88
CA SER A 636 -18.18 -23.61 -2.42
C SER A 636 -17.67 -23.32 -3.83
N VAL A 637 -18.60 -23.16 -4.76
CA VAL A 637 -18.31 -22.96 -6.19
C VAL A 637 -19.13 -21.81 -6.79
N ARG A 638 -18.58 -21.20 -7.85
CA ARG A 638 -19.22 -20.11 -8.60
C ARG A 638 -20.09 -20.68 -9.72
N ASN A 639 -21.36 -20.30 -9.77
CA ASN A 639 -22.34 -20.79 -10.73
C ASN A 639 -22.98 -19.64 -11.54
N LYS A 640 -23.46 -19.92 -12.77
CA LYS A 640 -24.09 -18.93 -13.67
C LYS A 640 -25.61 -19.13 -13.78
N LYS A 641 -26.43 -18.13 -13.45
CA LYS A 641 -27.91 -18.14 -13.54
C LYS A 641 -28.49 -18.25 -14.94
N LYS A 642 -27.76 -17.85 -16.00
CA LYS A 642 -28.26 -17.85 -17.39
C LYS A 642 -27.22 -18.35 -18.38
N ASN A 643 -27.65 -19.30 -19.20
CA ASN A 643 -26.98 -19.94 -20.36
C ASN A 643 -26.18 -21.21 -20.07
N GLY A 644 -26.88 -22.31 -19.80
CA GLY A 644 -26.53 -23.65 -20.30
C GLY A 644 -25.07 -24.10 -20.21
N MET A 645 -24.33 -23.69 -19.18
CA MET A 645 -23.02 -24.22 -18.86
C MET A 645 -23.11 -24.85 -17.48
N VAL A 646 -22.75 -26.14 -17.43
CA VAL A 646 -22.13 -26.88 -16.34
C VAL A 646 -22.66 -26.53 -14.95
N SER A 647 -23.68 -27.26 -14.49
CA SER A 647 -24.13 -27.20 -13.09
C SER A 647 -22.97 -27.51 -12.14
N ALA A 648 -23.05 -27.10 -10.86
CA ALA A 648 -22.06 -27.51 -9.86
C ALA A 648 -21.83 -29.05 -9.89
N GLU A 649 -22.91 -29.82 -10.07
CA GLU A 649 -22.86 -31.28 -10.27
C GLU A 649 -22.08 -31.70 -11.52
N GLU A 650 -22.23 -30.99 -12.65
CA GLU A 650 -21.51 -31.27 -13.89
C GLU A 650 -20.02 -30.87 -13.78
N TYR A 651 -19.73 -29.75 -13.09
CA TYR A 651 -18.37 -29.26 -12.85
C TYR A 651 -17.62 -30.21 -11.92
N MET A 652 -18.29 -30.67 -10.86
CA MET A 652 -17.76 -31.62 -9.89
C MET A 652 -17.68 -33.03 -10.47
N GLY A 653 -18.58 -33.40 -11.38
CA GLY A 653 -18.46 -34.61 -12.17
C GLY A 653 -17.17 -34.65 -13.02
N TRP A 654 -16.61 -33.51 -13.43
CA TRP A 654 -15.30 -33.48 -14.10
C TRP A 654 -14.13 -33.80 -13.18
N TRP A 655 -14.33 -33.66 -11.87
CA TRP A 655 -13.31 -33.85 -10.83
C TRP A 655 -13.53 -35.14 -10.04
N GLY A 656 -14.48 -36.00 -10.46
CA GLY A 656 -14.72 -37.33 -9.90
C GLY A 656 -15.68 -37.39 -8.71
N PHE A 657 -16.51 -36.36 -8.48
CA PHE A 657 -17.50 -36.35 -7.40
C PHE A 657 -18.87 -36.85 -7.88
N GLU A 658 -19.72 -37.37 -6.98
CA GLU A 658 -21.07 -37.80 -7.38
C GLU A 658 -21.86 -36.61 -7.94
N ARG A 659 -22.67 -36.88 -8.97
CA ARG A 659 -23.56 -35.87 -9.56
C ARG A 659 -24.77 -35.53 -8.70
N LYS A 660 -24.90 -36.12 -7.51
CA LYS A 660 -25.96 -35.82 -6.54
C LYS A 660 -25.38 -34.93 -5.45
N ALA A 661 -25.62 -33.62 -5.54
CA ALA A 661 -25.25 -32.66 -4.51
C ALA A 661 -26.47 -32.25 -3.69
N ILE A 662 -26.32 -32.16 -2.36
CA ILE A 662 -27.30 -31.50 -1.49
C ILE A 662 -26.88 -30.03 -1.40
N SER A 663 -27.70 -29.14 -1.95
CA SER A 663 -27.49 -27.69 -1.77
C SER A 663 -27.73 -27.34 -0.29
N VAL A 664 -26.74 -26.73 0.34
CA VAL A 664 -26.86 -26.18 1.69
C VAL A 664 -27.31 -24.72 1.53
N LYS A 665 -28.62 -24.58 1.30
CA LYS A 665 -29.36 -23.32 1.07
C LYS A 665 -28.97 -22.55 -0.22
N GLU A 666 -29.93 -22.32 -1.12
CA GLU A 666 -29.81 -21.34 -2.21
C GLU A 666 -29.74 -19.92 -1.59
N HIS A 667 -28.54 -19.40 -1.29
CA HIS A 667 -28.42 -18.21 -0.44
C HIS A 667 -27.61 -17.04 -0.97
N TRP A 668 -27.01 -17.17 -2.15
CA TRP A 668 -26.15 -16.11 -2.69
C TRP A 668 -26.87 -15.32 -3.78
N ASN A 669 -27.85 -14.53 -3.39
CA ASN A 669 -28.39 -13.52 -4.30
C ASN A 669 -27.49 -12.27 -4.28
N LEU A 670 -26.23 -12.44 -4.68
CA LEU A 670 -25.29 -11.32 -4.85
C LEU A 670 -25.57 -10.61 -6.17
N ASP A 671 -25.71 -9.29 -6.12
CA ASP A 671 -25.91 -8.42 -7.29
C ASP A 671 -24.58 -8.16 -8.03
N ILE A 672 -23.84 -9.23 -8.37
CA ILE A 672 -22.57 -9.16 -9.10
C ILE A 672 -22.80 -9.78 -10.48
N ASP A 673 -23.32 -8.96 -11.41
CA ASP A 673 -23.81 -9.40 -12.72
C ASP A 673 -24.93 -10.44 -12.52
N GLU A 674 -26.18 -10.12 -12.88
CA GLU A 674 -27.36 -11.01 -12.72
C GLU A 674 -27.16 -12.43 -13.29
N THR A 675 -26.05 -12.66 -13.97
CA THR A 675 -25.59 -13.93 -14.44
C THR A 675 -24.80 -14.79 -13.45
N TRP A 676 -24.13 -14.35 -12.37
CA TRP A 676 -23.28 -15.24 -11.53
C TRP A 676 -23.55 -15.16 -10.01
N TYR A 677 -23.45 -16.31 -9.32
CA TYR A 677 -23.58 -16.44 -7.85
C TYR A 677 -22.60 -17.49 -7.30
N TRP A 678 -22.38 -17.50 -5.99
CA TRP A 678 -21.67 -18.59 -5.30
C TRP A 678 -22.69 -19.51 -4.64
N ASP A 679 -22.35 -20.74 -4.31
CA ASP A 679 -23.23 -21.61 -3.51
C ASP A 679 -22.39 -22.54 -2.66
N ILE A 680 -22.98 -23.10 -1.61
CA ILE A 680 -22.36 -24.13 -0.77
C ILE A 680 -23.12 -25.44 -1.00
N TYR A 681 -22.39 -26.51 -1.31
CA TYR A 681 -22.94 -27.83 -1.55
C TYR A 681 -22.27 -28.85 -0.64
N TYR A 682 -23.06 -29.79 -0.15
CA TYR A 682 -22.60 -31.02 0.51
C TYR A 682 -22.75 -32.18 -0.48
N ILE A 683 -21.66 -32.92 -0.71
CA ILE A 683 -21.57 -33.91 -1.80
C ILE A 683 -20.92 -35.19 -1.28
N GLU A 684 -21.45 -36.34 -1.71
CA GLU A 684 -20.82 -37.66 -1.52
C GLU A 684 -19.83 -37.94 -2.66
N ILE A 685 -18.71 -38.57 -2.37
CA ILE A 685 -17.64 -38.82 -3.35
C ILE A 685 -17.80 -40.20 -3.98
N ASP A 686 -17.83 -40.25 -5.32
CA ASP A 686 -17.90 -41.51 -6.07
C ASP A 686 -16.52 -42.19 -6.09
N LYS A 687 -16.33 -43.19 -5.24
CA LYS A 687 -15.07 -43.96 -5.18
C LYS A 687 -14.83 -44.84 -6.40
N ASN A 688 -15.79 -44.99 -7.32
CA ASN A 688 -15.68 -45.84 -8.51
C ASN A 688 -15.29 -45.08 -9.78
N PHE A 689 -15.04 -43.77 -9.69
CA PHE A 689 -14.80 -42.92 -10.86
C PHE A 689 -13.31 -42.88 -11.25
N ASP A 690 -13.00 -43.13 -12.53
CA ASP A 690 -11.65 -42.94 -13.10
C ASP A 690 -11.33 -41.43 -13.16
N ASN A 691 -10.53 -40.95 -12.20
CA ASN A 691 -10.25 -39.54 -12.03
C ASN A 691 -8.91 -39.14 -12.68
N TYR A 692 -8.98 -38.70 -13.94
CA TYR A 692 -7.83 -38.19 -14.71
C TYR A 692 -7.02 -37.14 -13.92
N TYR A 693 -7.68 -36.26 -13.18
CA TYR A 693 -6.99 -35.21 -12.42
C TYR A 693 -6.31 -35.75 -11.16
N TYR A 694 -6.93 -36.70 -10.45
CA TYR A 694 -6.26 -37.42 -9.38
C TYR A 694 -5.00 -38.12 -9.90
N ASP A 695 -5.10 -38.86 -11.00
CA ASP A 695 -3.95 -39.54 -11.59
C ASP A 695 -2.85 -38.58 -12.08
N LYS A 696 -3.25 -37.40 -12.57
CA LYS A 696 -2.34 -36.33 -12.95
C LYS A 696 -1.60 -35.73 -11.75
N TYR A 697 -2.28 -35.56 -10.62
CA TYR A 697 -1.73 -34.84 -9.48
C TYR A 697 -1.17 -35.71 -8.35
N LYS A 698 -1.56 -36.98 -8.21
CA LYS A 698 -1.10 -37.90 -7.15
C LYS A 698 0.42 -38.10 -7.07
N GLY A 699 1.15 -37.79 -8.15
CA GLY A 699 2.62 -37.84 -8.18
C GLY A 699 3.32 -36.49 -7.95
N THR A 700 2.56 -35.41 -7.74
CA THR A 700 3.04 -34.02 -7.56
C THR A 700 2.69 -33.41 -6.20
N VAL A 701 1.82 -34.07 -5.45
CA VAL A 701 1.49 -33.85 -4.03
C VAL A 701 2.22 -34.91 -3.22
#